data_AF-A0AA92QDJ1-F1
#
_entry.id   AF-A0AA92QDJ1-F1
#
_cell.length_a   1.000
_cell.length_b   1.000
_cell.length_c   1.000
_cell.angle_alpha   90.00
_cell.angle_beta   90.00
_cell.angle_gamma   90.00
#
_symmetry.space_group_name_H-M   'P 1'
#
loop_
_entity.id
_entity.type
_entity.pdbx_description
1 polymer ?
#
loop_
_entity_poly.entity_id
_entity_poly.type
_entity_poly.pdbx_seq_one_letter_code
_entity_poly.pdbx_strand_id
1 'polypeptide(L)'
;MIRGRVDERSIRAPAPPAAPPAPTDPDRAVSPPVAGHQAVRPAALADLAKAPMVSASADAASSLSRRTALPTGPADPGVVLDKALKHINVWRGLLVAGEEPQARPWSPEKALDYAAPIMTSALAGLDALAALKMPGRALDCDADQTEGTLLYVLLTASHTVLDVRDDMIKQQWDQLRAMSAETAETAETAETAETAETAETALGPAEDCVADFKQLQSWGRELVPVRDALDEIVRRFKSSGTSEATRALLRPIMPAVTGDQSICRTAMQMVHGIVILDSSAWLLMLAEHKGLPDVAERVRELQLASHHRREEVAAASSALEAEAAESWMRKQDAPRPMDPLTRQALFDHHEVLQEYGARLDQVGLNLCLDAAAMIEMHDADGLWQCMMDIAHAISGYREGLQALCRAAGRVQPAPAGRPLPQAAEPPLPAVAAEPSGGLRRKPEKAGKPSKRPGAASAAVPALRPAPVDTRTDAQKQADTLLKRYAVDRKIVSQFDGDLVRIAQSLGKDTRTLERELTDPKNDAAKSADYLRSVVKAWLGDAERIDLLNRALKALPSGDTARVGQLTSRIKALERIVRQVDAMEADLLKSDACPRAPHLDRLLTAKDSQVRSVSQPVRLPAATRNDRYGTLFEMRIELKRLSDGRRVEPWVVHIHTHEPTTAEALCTKPPEAFVAVHLKTFWEKNLGRKWEEVMRALGYADARVHRGPIGATLLGELFARVKPSGDQRVSSSG
;
A
#
# COMPACT_ATOMS: atom_id res chain seq x y z
N MET A 1 -23.34 -6.03 -12.59
CA MET A 1 -22.36 -4.92 -12.58
C MET A 1 -22.15 -4.46 -11.15
N ILE A 2 -21.18 -5.05 -10.44
CA ILE A 2 -20.63 -4.51 -9.19
C ILE A 2 -19.13 -4.84 -9.25
N ARG A 3 -18.30 -3.83 -9.51
CA ARG A 3 -16.85 -3.90 -9.37
C ARG A 3 -16.54 -3.75 -7.88
N GLY A 4 -16.13 -4.82 -7.22
CA GLY A 4 -15.58 -4.76 -5.87
C GLY A 4 -14.20 -4.12 -5.91
N ARG A 5 -14.09 -2.87 -5.45
CA ARG A 5 -12.84 -2.25 -5.02
C ARG A 5 -12.56 -2.82 -3.63
N VAL A 6 -11.43 -3.52 -3.48
CA VAL A 6 -10.93 -3.86 -2.14
C VAL A 6 -10.39 -2.55 -1.57
N ASP A 7 -11.14 -1.97 -0.63
CA ASP A 7 -10.73 -0.78 0.11
C ASP A 7 -9.64 -1.16 1.13
N GLU A 8 -8.66 -0.27 1.31
CA GLU A 8 -7.50 -0.30 2.23
C GLU A 8 -7.85 -0.41 3.74
N ARG A 9 -9.04 -0.91 4.11
CA ARG A 9 -9.61 -0.77 5.46
C ARG A 9 -9.60 -2.01 6.35
N SER A 10 -8.98 -3.12 5.94
CA SER A 10 -9.04 -4.38 6.72
C SER A 10 -7.73 -4.81 7.39
N ILE A 11 -6.66 -4.01 7.34
CA ILE A 11 -5.42 -4.28 8.09
C ILE A 11 -5.56 -3.77 9.54
N ARG A 12 -6.60 -4.17 10.29
CA ARG A 12 -6.76 -3.75 11.70
C ARG A 12 -7.55 -4.77 12.53
N ALA A 13 -6.85 -5.77 13.09
CA ALA A 13 -6.97 -6.27 14.47
C ALA A 13 -6.40 -7.70 14.60
N PRO A 14 -5.55 -8.01 15.60
CA PRO A 14 -5.24 -9.40 15.98
C PRO A 14 -6.30 -9.99 16.93
N ALA A 15 -6.40 -11.32 16.90
CA ALA A 15 -7.17 -12.14 17.85
C ALA A 15 -6.59 -12.05 19.29
N PRO A 16 -7.38 -12.30 20.35
CA PRO A 16 -6.94 -12.12 21.73
C PRO A 16 -5.84 -13.13 22.14
N PRO A 17 -4.88 -12.73 23.00
CA PRO A 17 -3.75 -13.58 23.38
C PRO A 17 -4.16 -14.75 24.29
N ALA A 18 -3.55 -15.91 24.06
CA ALA A 18 -3.61 -17.06 24.96
C ALA A 18 -2.74 -16.82 26.22
N ALA A 19 -3.11 -17.49 27.32
CA ALA A 19 -2.54 -17.29 28.66
C ALA A 19 -1.03 -17.66 28.72
N PRO A 20 -0.23 -16.96 29.56
CA PRO A 20 1.21 -17.20 29.66
C PRO A 20 1.56 -18.48 30.45
N PRO A 21 2.61 -19.21 30.07
CA PRO A 21 3.19 -20.27 30.92
C PRO A 21 4.13 -19.68 31.99
N ALA A 22 4.33 -20.47 33.06
CA ALA A 22 5.08 -20.11 34.27
C ALA A 22 6.61 -20.00 34.04
N PRO A 23 7.34 -19.24 34.87
CA PRO A 23 8.75 -18.91 34.63
C PRO A 23 9.71 -20.06 35.01
N THR A 24 10.74 -20.26 34.19
CA THR A 24 11.89 -21.14 34.45
C THR A 24 13.11 -20.32 34.84
N ASP A 25 13.83 -20.82 35.83
CA ASP A 25 14.93 -20.22 36.61
C ASP A 25 16.21 -19.93 35.77
N PRO A 26 16.85 -18.74 35.86
CA PRO A 26 18.04 -18.40 35.10
C PRO A 26 19.30 -18.50 35.96
N ASP A 27 19.95 -19.67 36.00
CA ASP A 27 21.28 -19.76 36.62
C ASP A 27 22.19 -20.75 35.89
N ARG A 28 22.82 -20.29 34.80
CA ARG A 28 24.13 -20.78 34.38
C ARG A 28 24.84 -19.79 33.45
N ALA A 29 25.59 -18.89 34.06
CA ALA A 29 26.58 -18.07 33.38
C ALA A 29 27.83 -18.89 33.04
N VAL A 30 28.30 -18.83 31.80
CA VAL A 30 29.69 -19.09 31.44
C VAL A 30 30.18 -17.94 30.58
N SER A 31 31.19 -17.22 31.07
CA SER A 31 31.83 -16.08 30.41
C SER A 31 32.75 -16.53 29.27
N PRO A 32 32.80 -15.82 28.13
CA PRO A 32 33.88 -15.99 27.15
C PRO A 32 35.05 -15.04 27.45
N PRO A 33 36.29 -15.39 27.03
CA PRO A 33 37.48 -14.62 27.33
C PRO A 33 37.67 -13.43 26.39
N VAL A 34 38.36 -12.44 26.96
CA VAL A 34 38.83 -11.19 26.36
C VAL A 34 39.93 -11.47 25.33
N ALA A 35 39.74 -11.03 24.09
CA ALA A 35 40.83 -10.76 23.15
C ALA A 35 40.45 -9.58 22.25
N GLY A 36 41.17 -8.48 22.44
CA GLY A 36 40.98 -7.27 21.65
C GLY A 36 41.62 -7.40 20.27
N HIS A 37 40.85 -7.06 19.24
CA HIS A 37 41.39 -6.73 17.93
C HIS A 37 40.92 -5.33 17.53
N GLN A 38 41.90 -4.44 17.35
CA GLN A 38 41.75 -3.11 16.79
C GLN A 38 41.02 -3.19 15.45
N ALA A 39 39.88 -2.52 15.34
CA ALA A 39 39.20 -2.30 14.08
C ALA A 39 40.02 -1.33 13.22
N VAL A 40 40.76 -1.89 12.26
CA VAL A 40 41.28 -1.15 11.11
C VAL A 40 40.09 -0.70 10.27
N ARG A 41 39.92 0.61 10.13
CA ARG A 41 38.94 1.23 9.24
C ARG A 41 39.15 0.74 7.80
N PRO A 42 38.12 0.19 7.11
CA PRO A 42 38.15 0.10 5.66
C PRO A 42 37.86 1.48 5.06
N ALA A 43 38.75 1.94 4.19
CA ALA A 43 38.70 3.22 3.49
C ALA A 43 37.62 3.27 2.39
N ALA A 44 36.37 2.92 2.72
CA ALA A 44 35.25 2.84 1.78
C ALA A 44 34.12 3.87 2.03
N LEU A 45 34.37 4.92 2.83
CA LEU A 45 33.34 5.93 3.18
C LEU A 45 33.84 7.39 3.08
N ALA A 46 34.70 7.71 2.11
CA ALA A 46 35.14 9.09 1.87
C ALA A 46 34.46 9.80 0.69
N ASP A 47 33.79 9.10 -0.25
CA ASP A 47 33.38 9.72 -1.53
C ASP A 47 31.89 9.54 -1.92
N LEU A 48 30.97 9.80 -0.99
CA LEU A 48 29.55 10.00 -1.32
C LEU A 48 29.04 11.38 -0.87
N ALA A 49 29.77 12.42 -1.27
CA ALA A 49 29.26 13.79 -1.27
C ALA A 49 30.01 14.63 -2.31
N LYS A 50 29.68 14.49 -3.59
CA LYS A 50 29.77 15.56 -4.61
C LYS A 50 29.15 15.11 -5.94
N ALA A 51 28.19 15.88 -6.41
CA ALA A 51 27.63 15.77 -7.76
C ALA A 51 28.73 16.00 -8.81
N PRO A 52 28.69 15.34 -9.98
CA PRO A 52 29.74 15.53 -10.97
C PRO A 52 29.46 16.83 -11.73
N MET A 53 30.27 17.85 -11.45
CA MET A 53 30.52 18.96 -12.35
C MET A 53 31.67 18.53 -13.27
N VAL A 54 31.42 18.54 -14.58
CA VAL A 54 32.39 18.16 -15.60
C VAL A 54 33.53 19.20 -15.62
N SER A 55 34.74 18.78 -15.25
CA SER A 55 35.98 19.50 -15.56
C SER A 55 36.95 18.55 -16.26
N ALA A 56 37.36 18.95 -17.47
CA ALA A 56 38.37 18.30 -18.26
C ALA A 56 39.77 18.74 -17.82
N SER A 57 40.71 17.81 -17.73
CA SER A 57 42.13 18.10 -17.96
C SER A 57 42.82 16.84 -18.49
N ALA A 58 43.57 17.06 -19.56
CA ALA A 58 44.28 16.06 -20.34
C ALA A 58 45.78 16.08 -20.03
N ASP A 59 46.41 14.92 -20.20
CA ASP A 59 47.75 14.68 -20.73
C ASP A 59 47.82 13.15 -20.91
N ALA A 60 48.40 12.49 -21.91
CA ALA A 60 49.13 12.77 -23.16
C ALA A 60 49.70 11.37 -23.51
N ALA A 61 49.90 10.86 -24.73
CA ALA A 61 49.76 11.31 -26.09
C ALA A 61 49.93 10.07 -27.00
N SER A 62 49.14 9.97 -28.08
CA SER A 62 49.57 9.62 -29.45
C SER A 62 48.32 9.46 -30.34
N SER A 63 47.88 10.57 -30.95
CA SER A 63 47.98 10.86 -32.40
C SER A 63 46.73 10.43 -33.19
N LEU A 64 45.69 11.27 -33.21
CA LEU A 64 45.39 12.28 -34.25
C LEU A 64 44.81 11.69 -35.54
N SER A 65 43.49 11.80 -35.71
CA SER A 65 42.86 12.75 -36.66
C SER A 65 41.43 12.33 -37.02
N ARG A 66 40.42 12.95 -36.39
CA ARG A 66 39.18 13.33 -37.08
C ARG A 66 38.43 14.40 -36.30
N ARG A 67 38.03 15.44 -37.03
CA ARG A 67 37.31 16.63 -36.57
C ARG A 67 36.06 16.25 -35.77
N THR A 68 35.90 16.95 -34.66
CA THR A 68 34.71 17.06 -33.82
C THR A 68 33.42 17.24 -34.63
N ALA A 69 32.51 16.28 -34.51
CA ALA A 69 31.10 16.47 -34.81
C ALA A 69 30.35 16.80 -33.50
N LEU A 70 29.46 17.79 -33.59
CA LEU A 70 28.49 18.21 -32.56
C LEU A 70 27.67 17.03 -32.01
N PRO A 71 26.95 17.19 -30.86
CA PRO A 71 26.11 16.12 -30.31
C PRO A 71 25.14 15.63 -31.36
N THR A 72 25.24 14.34 -31.69
CA THR A 72 24.42 13.66 -32.68
C THR A 72 22.95 13.86 -32.33
N GLY A 73 22.18 14.47 -33.24
CA GLY A 73 20.72 14.36 -33.21
C GLY A 73 20.27 12.90 -33.24
N PRO A 74 18.95 12.62 -33.13
CA PRO A 74 18.44 11.24 -33.19
C PRO A 74 19.00 10.55 -34.44
N ALA A 75 19.62 9.38 -34.25
CA ALA A 75 20.25 8.64 -35.33
C ALA A 75 19.25 8.42 -36.47
N ASP A 76 19.70 8.61 -37.70
CA ASP A 76 18.85 8.42 -38.88
C ASP A 76 18.24 7.00 -38.87
N PRO A 77 16.91 6.85 -38.90
CA PRO A 77 16.27 5.53 -38.85
C PRO A 77 16.75 4.56 -39.93
N GLY A 78 17.15 5.06 -41.11
CA GLY A 78 17.75 4.24 -42.16
C GLY A 78 19.07 3.60 -41.73
N VAL A 79 19.94 4.35 -41.06
CA VAL A 79 21.22 3.86 -40.52
C VAL A 79 21.00 2.86 -39.39
N VAL A 80 19.99 3.08 -38.54
CA VAL A 80 19.65 2.14 -37.45
C VAL A 80 19.16 0.80 -38.04
N LEU A 81 18.29 0.84 -39.05
CA LEU A 81 17.78 -0.35 -39.73
C LEU A 81 18.90 -1.12 -40.46
N ASP A 82 19.77 -0.45 -41.22
CA ASP A 82 20.89 -1.09 -41.92
C ASP A 82 21.87 -1.76 -40.93
N LYS A 83 22.16 -1.10 -39.81
CA LYS A 83 22.99 -1.66 -38.74
C LYS A 83 22.35 -2.91 -38.13
N ALA A 84 21.05 -2.87 -37.84
CA ALA A 84 20.31 -4.02 -37.32
C ALA A 84 20.36 -5.20 -38.29
N LEU A 85 20.07 -4.98 -39.58
CA LEU A 85 20.10 -6.03 -40.60
C LEU A 85 21.50 -6.63 -40.78
N LYS A 86 22.56 -5.82 -40.72
CA LYS A 86 23.95 -6.31 -40.76
C LYS A 86 24.27 -7.22 -39.57
N HIS A 87 23.91 -6.81 -38.35
CA HIS A 87 24.10 -7.65 -37.15
C HIS A 87 23.33 -8.98 -37.26
N ILE A 88 22.11 -8.93 -37.77
CA ILE A 88 21.25 -10.11 -37.97
C ILE A 88 21.86 -11.07 -39.00
N ASN A 89 22.40 -10.56 -40.11
CA ASN A 89 23.03 -11.38 -41.14
C ASN A 89 24.29 -12.09 -40.61
N VAL A 90 25.09 -11.42 -39.79
CA VAL A 90 26.24 -12.04 -39.10
C VAL A 90 25.77 -13.18 -38.20
N TRP A 91 24.73 -12.95 -37.39
CA TRP A 91 24.20 -13.98 -36.50
C TRP A 91 23.62 -15.17 -37.25
N ARG A 92 22.88 -14.95 -38.35
CA ARG A 92 22.37 -16.03 -39.20
C ARG A 92 23.51 -16.88 -39.78
N GLY A 93 24.60 -16.24 -40.21
CA GLY A 93 25.80 -16.96 -40.66
C GLY A 93 26.43 -17.82 -39.57
N LEU A 94 26.41 -17.35 -38.31
CA LEU A 94 26.90 -18.11 -37.16
C LEU A 94 26.00 -19.29 -36.79
N LEU A 95 24.67 -19.15 -36.90
CA LEU A 95 23.74 -20.25 -36.69
C LEU A 95 23.95 -21.37 -37.72
N VAL A 96 24.05 -21.03 -39.01
CA VAL A 96 24.30 -22.00 -40.09
C VAL A 96 25.64 -22.71 -39.90
N ALA A 97 26.70 -22.00 -39.49
CA ALA A 97 27.99 -22.61 -39.19
C ALA A 97 27.96 -23.50 -37.91
N GLY A 98 27.02 -23.25 -37.00
CA GLY A 98 26.80 -24.04 -35.79
C GLY A 98 25.98 -25.32 -36.02
N GLU A 99 25.22 -25.40 -37.11
CA GLU A 99 24.43 -26.58 -37.52
C GLU A 99 25.23 -27.62 -38.32
N GLU A 100 26.51 -27.36 -38.62
CA GLU A 100 27.35 -28.33 -39.32
C GLU A 100 27.60 -29.58 -38.46
N PRO A 101 27.64 -30.80 -39.05
CA PRO A 101 27.77 -32.07 -38.29
C PRO A 101 29.01 -32.20 -37.40
N GLN A 102 30.01 -31.33 -37.57
CA GLN A 102 31.25 -31.30 -36.79
C GLN A 102 31.36 -30.08 -35.86
N ALA A 103 30.36 -29.21 -35.84
CA ALA A 103 30.35 -28.03 -35.00
C ALA A 103 30.18 -28.41 -33.53
N ARG A 104 30.95 -27.76 -32.63
CA ARG A 104 30.72 -27.90 -31.19
C ARG A 104 29.44 -27.14 -30.81
N PRO A 105 28.53 -27.74 -30.02
CA PRO A 105 27.40 -27.01 -29.44
C PRO A 105 27.90 -25.76 -28.72
N TRP A 106 27.19 -24.64 -28.84
CA TRP A 106 27.51 -23.45 -28.06
C TRP A 106 27.31 -23.75 -26.57
N SER A 107 28.17 -23.19 -25.72
CA SER A 107 27.86 -23.20 -24.29
C SER A 107 26.63 -22.31 -24.04
N PRO A 108 25.86 -22.58 -22.97
CA PRO A 108 24.72 -21.75 -22.57
C PRO A 108 25.03 -20.25 -22.53
N GLU A 109 26.16 -19.87 -21.92
CA GLU A 109 26.59 -18.47 -21.78
C GLU A 109 26.89 -17.85 -23.14
N LYS A 110 27.57 -18.60 -24.02
CA LYS A 110 27.90 -18.14 -25.36
C LYS A 110 26.63 -17.94 -26.20
N ALA A 111 25.64 -18.81 -26.07
CA ALA A 111 24.36 -18.64 -26.76
C ALA A 111 23.64 -17.36 -26.34
N LEU A 112 23.66 -17.04 -25.04
CA LEU A 112 23.07 -15.82 -24.49
C LEU A 112 23.80 -14.55 -24.94
N ASP A 113 25.14 -14.57 -24.92
CA ASP A 113 25.99 -13.45 -25.35
C ASP A 113 25.71 -13.04 -26.80
N TYR A 114 25.33 -13.99 -27.66
CA TYR A 114 24.94 -13.70 -29.04
C TYR A 114 23.46 -13.36 -29.19
N ALA A 115 22.55 -14.05 -28.51
CA ALA A 115 21.11 -13.89 -28.71
C ALA A 115 20.55 -12.58 -28.15
N ALA A 116 20.97 -12.14 -26.95
CA ALA A 116 20.42 -10.95 -26.31
C ALA A 116 20.71 -9.63 -27.08
N PRO A 117 21.94 -9.39 -27.61
CA PRO A 117 22.20 -8.23 -28.47
C PRO A 117 21.41 -8.26 -29.80
N ILE A 118 21.08 -9.45 -30.30
CA ILE A 118 20.30 -9.62 -31.53
C ILE A 118 18.83 -9.29 -31.30
N MET A 119 18.23 -9.71 -30.18
CA MET A 119 16.88 -9.26 -29.80
C MET A 119 16.80 -7.73 -29.75
N THR A 120 17.79 -7.10 -29.09
CA THR A 120 17.87 -5.64 -28.99
C THR A 120 18.00 -4.99 -30.37
N SER A 121 18.85 -5.55 -31.24
CA SER A 121 19.04 -5.05 -32.61
C SER A 121 17.77 -5.22 -33.47
N ALA A 122 17.05 -6.33 -33.32
CA ALA A 122 15.81 -6.60 -34.04
C ALA A 122 14.68 -5.64 -33.62
N LEU A 123 14.51 -5.40 -32.30
CA LEU A 123 13.56 -4.40 -31.78
C LEU A 123 13.89 -2.99 -32.27
N ALA A 124 15.16 -2.58 -32.18
CA ALA A 124 15.60 -1.28 -32.71
C ALA A 124 15.37 -1.15 -34.23
N GLY A 125 15.56 -2.25 -34.98
CA GLY A 125 15.23 -2.32 -36.40
C GLY A 125 13.73 -2.17 -36.68
N LEU A 126 12.87 -2.78 -35.86
CA LEU A 126 11.41 -2.67 -35.97
C LEU A 126 10.92 -1.24 -35.69
N ASP A 127 11.48 -0.58 -34.68
CA ASP A 127 11.17 0.82 -34.36
C ASP A 127 11.66 1.77 -35.46
N ALA A 128 12.86 1.55 -35.97
CA ALA A 128 13.43 2.30 -37.08
C ALA A 128 12.59 2.14 -38.36
N LEU A 129 12.17 0.93 -38.68
CA LEU A 129 11.29 0.64 -39.81
C LEU A 129 9.92 1.32 -39.65
N ALA A 130 9.33 1.29 -38.45
CA ALA A 130 8.09 2.01 -38.17
C ALA A 130 8.25 3.53 -38.37
N ALA A 131 9.36 4.12 -37.92
CA ALA A 131 9.66 5.53 -38.12
C ALA A 131 9.85 5.90 -39.61
N LEU A 132 10.40 4.99 -40.43
CA LEU A 132 10.54 5.17 -41.88
C LEU A 132 9.21 5.05 -42.65
N LYS A 133 8.25 4.27 -42.12
CA LYS A 133 6.89 4.13 -42.69
C LYS A 133 6.05 5.41 -42.50
N MET A 134 6.18 6.11 -41.37
CA MET A 134 5.38 7.31 -41.03
C MET A 134 5.44 8.48 -42.04
N PRO A 135 6.58 8.79 -42.70
CA PRO A 135 6.65 9.82 -43.74
C PRO A 135 6.48 9.31 -45.19
N GLY A 136 6.07 8.05 -45.42
CA GLY A 136 5.97 7.46 -46.77
C GLY A 136 7.32 7.26 -47.47
N ARG A 137 8.43 7.22 -46.70
CA ARG A 137 9.79 7.03 -47.22
C ARG A 137 10.16 5.55 -47.47
N ALA A 138 9.35 4.61 -47.00
CA ALA A 138 9.45 3.20 -47.34
C ALA A 138 8.47 2.91 -48.50
N LEU A 139 8.97 2.85 -49.74
CA LEU A 139 8.20 2.38 -50.89
C LEU A 139 8.22 0.84 -50.93
N ASP A 140 7.02 0.24 -50.99
CA ASP A 140 6.71 -1.11 -51.49
C ASP A 140 7.26 -2.35 -50.74
N CYS A 141 6.85 -3.52 -51.25
CA CYS A 141 6.87 -4.89 -50.72
C CYS A 141 8.08 -5.33 -49.87
N ASP A 142 9.24 -4.70 -50.03
CA ASP A 142 10.43 -4.97 -49.23
C ASP A 142 10.28 -4.57 -47.76
N ALA A 143 9.45 -3.57 -47.45
CA ALA A 143 9.23 -3.14 -46.06
C ALA A 143 8.50 -4.21 -45.22
N ASP A 144 7.54 -4.92 -45.82
CA ASP A 144 6.80 -5.99 -45.15
C ASP A 144 7.65 -7.26 -45.03
N GLN A 145 8.47 -7.56 -46.04
CA GLN A 145 9.44 -8.66 -45.99
C GLN A 145 10.54 -8.39 -44.94
N THR A 146 10.99 -7.14 -44.83
CA THR A 146 11.96 -6.70 -43.82
C THR A 146 11.35 -6.79 -42.42
N GLU A 147 10.11 -6.34 -42.24
CA GLU A 147 9.38 -6.47 -40.98
C GLU A 147 9.21 -7.95 -40.57
N GLY A 148 8.78 -8.81 -41.50
CA GLY A 148 8.67 -10.25 -41.26
C GLY A 148 10.02 -10.89 -40.90
N THR A 149 11.11 -10.49 -41.55
CA THR A 149 12.47 -10.97 -41.23
C THR A 149 12.89 -10.55 -39.82
N LEU A 150 12.66 -9.30 -39.44
CA LEU A 150 12.97 -8.80 -38.11
C LEU A 150 12.16 -9.53 -37.03
N LEU A 151 10.87 -9.79 -37.27
CA LEU A 151 10.01 -10.51 -36.33
C LEU A 151 10.39 -11.99 -36.20
N TYR A 152 10.78 -12.64 -37.31
CA TYR A 152 11.29 -14.01 -37.27
C TYR A 152 12.57 -14.11 -36.46
N VAL A 153 13.51 -13.19 -36.69
CA VAL A 153 14.79 -13.15 -35.96
C VAL A 153 14.57 -12.83 -34.49
N LEU A 154 13.63 -11.93 -34.18
CA LEU A 154 13.23 -11.62 -32.82
C LEU A 154 12.70 -12.87 -32.12
N LEU A 155 11.85 -13.67 -32.77
CA LEU A 155 11.39 -14.96 -32.24
C LEU A 155 12.56 -15.91 -31.99
N THR A 156 13.40 -16.20 -32.99
CA THR A 156 14.49 -17.18 -32.85
C THR A 156 15.49 -16.79 -31.74
N ALA A 157 15.82 -15.49 -31.63
CA ALA A 157 16.71 -15.02 -30.59
C ALA A 157 16.05 -15.09 -29.21
N SER A 158 14.76 -14.74 -29.11
CA SER A 158 13.98 -14.87 -27.87
C SER A 158 13.87 -16.31 -27.41
N HIS A 159 13.60 -17.24 -28.33
CA HIS A 159 13.55 -18.68 -28.10
C HIS A 159 14.89 -19.20 -27.56
N THR A 160 16.01 -18.79 -28.17
CA THR A 160 17.35 -19.21 -27.69
C THR A 160 17.62 -18.75 -26.25
N VAL A 161 17.29 -17.50 -25.91
CA VAL A 161 17.44 -17.00 -24.54
C VAL A 161 16.52 -17.75 -23.59
N LEU A 162 15.28 -17.99 -24.01
CA LEU A 162 14.28 -18.68 -23.21
C LEU A 162 14.66 -20.11 -22.89
N ASP A 163 15.01 -20.92 -23.90
CA ASP A 163 15.37 -22.32 -23.73
C ASP A 163 16.56 -22.49 -22.79
N VAL A 164 17.62 -21.70 -23.00
CA VAL A 164 18.80 -21.73 -22.13
C VAL A 164 18.44 -21.39 -20.68
N ARG A 165 17.62 -20.35 -20.46
CA ARG A 165 17.26 -19.92 -19.10
C ARG A 165 16.29 -20.88 -18.44
N ASP A 166 15.31 -21.39 -19.17
CA ASP A 166 14.35 -22.38 -18.66
C ASP A 166 15.08 -23.66 -18.22
N ASP A 167 16.04 -24.16 -19.02
CA ASP A 167 16.87 -25.30 -18.65
C ASP A 167 17.70 -25.05 -17.39
N MET A 168 18.34 -23.87 -17.29
CA MET A 168 19.12 -23.51 -16.09
C MET A 168 18.25 -23.38 -14.85
N ILE A 169 17.05 -22.81 -14.97
CA ILE A 169 16.08 -22.69 -13.87
C ILE A 169 15.60 -24.07 -13.42
N LYS A 170 15.27 -24.96 -14.35
CA LYS A 170 14.88 -26.35 -14.05
C LYS A 170 15.99 -27.12 -13.36
N GLN A 171 17.23 -27.00 -13.82
CA GLN A 171 18.39 -27.65 -13.19
C GLN A 171 18.58 -27.17 -11.75
N GLN A 172 18.48 -25.85 -11.50
CA GLN A 172 18.53 -25.31 -10.13
C GLN A 172 17.40 -25.87 -9.26
N TRP A 173 16.18 -25.95 -9.80
CA TRP A 173 15.05 -26.52 -9.08
C TRP A 173 15.22 -28.00 -8.73
N ASP A 174 15.78 -28.78 -9.65
CA ASP A 174 16.06 -30.21 -9.42
C ASP A 174 17.14 -30.40 -8.36
N GLN A 175 18.18 -29.57 -8.35
CA GLN A 175 19.21 -29.56 -7.30
C GLN A 175 18.61 -29.29 -5.91
N LEU A 176 17.76 -28.26 -5.78
CA LEU A 176 17.08 -27.94 -4.53
C LEU A 176 16.19 -29.08 -4.02
N ARG A 177 15.48 -29.75 -4.93
CA ARG A 177 14.65 -30.92 -4.59
C ARG A 177 15.47 -32.11 -4.12
N ALA A 178 16.60 -32.39 -4.79
CA ALA A 178 17.49 -33.49 -4.42
C ALA A 178 18.07 -33.29 -3.01
N MET A 179 18.54 -32.07 -2.71
CA MET A 179 19.07 -31.74 -1.37
C MET A 179 18.01 -31.87 -0.27
N SER A 180 16.77 -31.46 -0.56
CA SER A 180 15.66 -31.57 0.41
C SER A 180 15.31 -33.03 0.72
N ALA A 181 15.39 -33.91 -0.28
CA ALA A 181 15.16 -35.35 -0.12
C ALA A 181 16.29 -36.01 0.68
N GLU A 182 17.56 -35.69 0.37
CA GLU A 182 18.72 -36.18 1.12
C GLU A 182 18.68 -35.77 2.60
N THR A 183 18.29 -34.51 2.87
CA THR A 183 18.15 -34.00 4.24
C THR A 183 17.06 -34.75 5.02
N ALA A 184 15.92 -35.04 4.37
CA ALA A 184 14.83 -35.82 4.97
C ALA A 184 15.23 -37.28 5.25
N GLU A 185 15.95 -37.92 4.33
CA GLU A 185 16.49 -39.28 4.53
C GLU A 185 17.53 -39.33 5.67
N THR A 186 18.38 -38.31 5.81
CA THR A 186 19.29 -38.20 6.97
C THR A 186 18.57 -37.95 8.29
N ALA A 187 17.43 -37.24 8.29
CA ALA A 187 16.63 -37.03 9.50
C ALA A 187 15.90 -38.31 9.93
N GLU A 188 15.32 -39.06 8.99
CA GLU A 188 14.68 -40.37 9.25
C GLU A 188 15.68 -41.44 9.70
N THR A 189 16.91 -41.41 9.19
CA THR A 189 17.99 -42.31 9.65
C THR A 189 18.60 -41.89 10.99
N ALA A 190 18.55 -40.60 11.36
CA ALA A 190 18.94 -40.14 12.69
C ALA A 190 17.89 -40.46 13.77
N GLU A 191 16.59 -40.39 13.47
CA GLU A 191 15.52 -40.81 14.40
C GLU A 191 15.52 -42.32 14.70
N THR A 192 16.18 -43.13 13.86
CA THR A 192 16.32 -44.58 14.06
C THR A 192 17.64 -45.02 14.71
N ALA A 193 18.57 -44.08 14.97
CA ALA A 193 19.84 -44.35 15.64
C ALA A 193 19.90 -43.71 17.02
N GLU A 194 19.75 -44.52 18.08
CA GLU A 194 20.03 -44.13 19.48
C GLU A 194 21.53 -43.86 19.71
N THR A 195 22.08 -42.78 19.18
CA THR A 195 23.39 -42.25 19.62
C THR A 195 23.42 -40.73 19.45
N ALA A 196 23.08 -40.04 20.54
CA ALA A 196 22.91 -38.59 20.61
C ALA A 196 24.22 -37.77 20.80
N GLU A 197 25.41 -38.33 20.57
CA GLU A 197 26.68 -37.61 20.87
C GLU A 197 27.60 -37.35 19.66
N THR A 198 27.24 -37.78 18.45
CA THR A 198 28.08 -37.54 17.25
C THR A 198 27.45 -36.66 16.17
N ALA A 199 26.19 -36.23 16.34
CA ALA A 199 25.50 -35.38 15.37
C ALA A 199 25.82 -33.88 15.52
N GLU A 200 26.26 -33.41 16.70
CA GLU A 200 26.57 -32.00 16.95
C GLU A 200 27.88 -31.51 16.29
N THR A 201 28.71 -32.42 15.75
CA THR A 201 30.01 -32.06 15.14
C THR A 201 30.02 -32.15 13.61
N ALA A 202 28.91 -32.55 12.97
CA ALA A 202 28.84 -32.73 11.51
C ALA A 202 28.15 -31.55 10.77
N LEU A 203 27.52 -30.62 11.48
CA LEU A 203 27.02 -29.37 10.91
C LEU A 203 28.17 -28.34 10.88
N GLY A 204 29.10 -28.54 9.93
CA GLY A 204 29.93 -27.43 9.45
C GLY A 204 29.03 -26.31 8.90
N PRO A 205 29.52 -25.06 8.83
CA PRO A 205 28.72 -23.95 8.32
C PRO A 205 28.23 -24.32 6.92
N ALA A 206 26.91 -24.32 6.72
CA ALA A 206 26.27 -24.44 5.42
C ALA A 206 26.52 -23.17 4.59
N GLU A 207 27.77 -22.78 4.41
CA GLU A 207 28.19 -21.59 3.66
C GLU A 207 28.28 -21.85 2.15
N ASP A 208 28.33 -23.12 1.70
CA ASP A 208 28.68 -23.44 0.31
C ASP A 208 27.53 -23.84 -0.63
N CYS A 209 26.27 -23.95 -0.16
CA CYS A 209 25.14 -24.33 -1.03
C CYS A 209 23.92 -23.42 -0.89
N VAL A 210 24.15 -22.12 -0.73
CA VAL A 210 23.10 -21.12 -0.95
C VAL A 210 23.01 -20.90 -2.45
N ALA A 211 21.89 -21.26 -3.09
CA ALA A 211 21.61 -20.84 -4.46
C ALA A 211 21.92 -19.35 -4.56
N ASP A 212 22.72 -18.91 -5.54
CA ASP A 212 23.05 -17.49 -5.66
C ASP A 212 21.75 -16.75 -6.01
N PHE A 213 21.05 -16.27 -4.97
CA PHE A 213 19.76 -15.61 -5.07
C PHE A 213 19.80 -14.47 -6.07
N LYS A 214 20.94 -13.78 -6.16
CA LYS A 214 21.15 -12.70 -7.11
C LYS A 214 21.18 -13.22 -8.55
N GLN A 215 21.71 -14.43 -8.75
CA GLN A 215 21.74 -15.10 -10.04
C GLN A 215 20.34 -15.52 -10.50
N LEU A 216 19.54 -16.20 -9.68
CA LEU A 216 18.15 -16.54 -10.02
C LEU A 216 17.30 -15.30 -10.31
N GLN A 217 17.42 -14.25 -9.51
CA GLN A 217 16.76 -12.98 -9.77
C GLN A 217 17.25 -12.31 -11.06
N SER A 218 18.55 -12.45 -11.39
CA SER A 218 19.09 -11.95 -12.66
C SER A 218 18.48 -12.66 -13.86
N TRP A 219 18.34 -13.98 -13.80
CA TRP A 219 17.67 -14.76 -14.85
C TRP A 219 16.21 -14.35 -15.01
N GLY A 220 15.48 -14.15 -13.92
CA GLY A 220 14.11 -13.61 -13.97
C GLY A 220 14.03 -12.24 -14.67
N ARG A 221 15.01 -11.36 -14.46
CA ARG A 221 15.09 -10.05 -15.16
C ARG A 221 15.41 -10.21 -16.65
N GLU A 222 16.21 -11.19 -17.04
CA GLU A 222 16.54 -11.47 -18.44
C GLU A 222 15.37 -12.06 -19.22
N LEU A 223 14.43 -12.75 -18.56
CA LEU A 223 13.20 -13.25 -19.18
C LEU A 223 12.17 -12.13 -19.47
N VAL A 224 12.29 -10.96 -18.84
CA VAL A 224 11.36 -9.83 -19.09
C VAL A 224 11.43 -9.34 -20.55
N PRO A 225 12.62 -9.02 -21.12
CA PRO A 225 12.74 -8.69 -22.54
C PRO A 225 12.23 -9.78 -23.49
N VAL A 226 12.38 -11.06 -23.13
CA VAL A 226 11.87 -12.20 -23.92
C VAL A 226 10.35 -12.17 -23.96
N ARG A 227 9.70 -12.06 -22.80
CA ARG A 227 8.24 -11.92 -22.70
C ARG A 227 7.74 -10.73 -23.53
N ASP A 228 8.37 -9.57 -23.38
CA ASP A 228 7.96 -8.34 -24.05
C ASP A 228 8.11 -8.47 -25.59
N ALA A 229 9.16 -9.14 -26.07
CA ALA A 229 9.37 -9.43 -27.49
C ALA A 229 8.30 -10.37 -28.06
N LEU A 230 7.93 -11.43 -27.34
CA LEU A 230 6.88 -12.36 -27.74
C LEU A 230 5.49 -11.68 -27.75
N ASP A 231 5.20 -10.88 -26.74
CA ASP A 231 3.97 -10.07 -26.66
C ASP A 231 3.88 -9.06 -27.80
N GLU A 232 5.00 -8.45 -28.20
CA GLU A 232 5.08 -7.54 -29.34
C GLU A 232 4.73 -8.25 -30.66
N ILE A 233 5.24 -9.46 -30.90
CA ILE A 233 4.89 -10.27 -32.09
C ILE A 233 3.38 -10.56 -32.10
N VAL A 234 2.83 -11.02 -30.97
CA VAL A 234 1.38 -11.28 -30.83
C VAL A 234 0.55 -10.01 -31.04
N ARG A 235 1.02 -8.87 -30.51
CA ARG A 235 0.36 -7.57 -30.67
C ARG A 235 0.33 -7.14 -32.13
N ARG A 236 1.44 -7.27 -32.86
CA ARG A 236 1.49 -6.97 -34.31
C ARG A 236 0.62 -7.90 -35.12
N PHE A 237 0.58 -9.18 -34.79
CA PHE A 237 -0.31 -10.14 -35.45
C PHE A 237 -1.79 -9.78 -35.27
N LYS A 238 -2.19 -9.35 -34.06
CA LYS A 238 -3.58 -8.97 -33.72
C LYS A 238 -3.98 -7.57 -34.16
N SER A 239 -3.02 -6.70 -34.49
CA SER A 239 -3.28 -5.30 -34.83
C SER A 239 -3.94 -5.15 -36.20
N SER A 240 -5.02 -4.37 -36.27
CA SER A 240 -5.68 -4.01 -37.52
C SER A 240 -4.81 -3.14 -38.45
N GLY A 241 -3.79 -2.48 -37.90
CA GLY A 241 -2.85 -1.64 -38.65
C GLY A 241 -1.69 -2.39 -39.32
N THR A 242 -1.52 -3.69 -39.06
CA THR A 242 -0.47 -4.51 -39.68
C THR A 242 -0.91 -4.95 -41.07
N SER A 243 -0.02 -4.95 -42.07
CA SER A 243 -0.38 -5.37 -43.44
C SER A 243 -0.75 -6.86 -43.52
N GLU A 244 -1.58 -7.23 -44.50
CA GLU A 244 -1.95 -8.64 -44.72
C GLU A 244 -0.73 -9.50 -45.10
N ALA A 245 0.22 -8.93 -45.85
CA ALA A 245 1.48 -9.60 -46.19
C ALA A 245 2.30 -9.95 -44.92
N THR A 246 2.44 -9.00 -44.00
CA THR A 246 3.13 -9.24 -42.71
C THR A 246 2.37 -10.28 -41.87
N ARG A 247 1.03 -10.22 -41.82
CA ARG A 247 0.23 -11.24 -41.12
C ARG A 247 0.40 -12.64 -41.73
N ALA A 248 0.49 -12.74 -43.06
CA ALA A 248 0.75 -13.99 -43.75
C ALA A 248 2.13 -14.57 -43.42
N LEU A 249 3.16 -13.71 -43.28
CA LEU A 249 4.50 -14.11 -42.83
C LEU A 249 4.54 -14.56 -41.35
N LEU A 250 3.71 -13.96 -40.50
CA LEU A 250 3.63 -14.33 -39.07
C LEU A 250 2.83 -15.60 -38.81
N ARG A 251 1.83 -15.90 -39.64
CA ARG A 251 0.91 -17.03 -39.44
C ARG A 251 1.61 -18.38 -39.18
N PRO A 252 2.68 -18.77 -39.91
CA PRO A 252 3.39 -20.02 -39.66
C PRO A 252 4.15 -20.08 -38.34
N ILE A 253 4.57 -18.94 -37.78
CA ILE A 253 5.38 -18.88 -36.56
C ILE A 253 4.56 -18.68 -35.29
N MET A 254 3.27 -18.32 -35.40
CA MET A 254 2.40 -18.11 -34.24
C MET A 254 2.32 -19.29 -33.26
N PRO A 255 2.29 -20.57 -33.68
CA PRO A 255 2.33 -21.69 -32.75
C PRO A 255 3.56 -21.67 -31.84
N ALA A 256 4.75 -21.44 -32.41
CA ALA A 256 6.00 -21.35 -31.68
C ALA A 256 5.98 -20.16 -30.71
N VAL A 257 5.53 -18.99 -31.15
CA VAL A 257 5.37 -17.79 -30.29
C VAL A 257 4.49 -18.11 -29.08
N THR A 258 3.36 -18.80 -29.27
CA THR A 258 2.46 -19.14 -28.16
C THR A 258 3.03 -20.20 -27.21
N GLY A 259 3.81 -21.15 -27.74
CA GLY A 259 4.57 -22.10 -26.93
C GLY A 259 5.62 -21.39 -26.07
N ASP A 260 6.44 -20.53 -26.68
CA ASP A 260 7.46 -19.73 -25.98
C ASP A 260 6.83 -18.81 -24.93
N GLN A 261 5.67 -18.21 -25.21
CA GLN A 261 4.94 -17.42 -24.20
C GLN A 261 4.53 -18.27 -22.98
N SER A 262 4.17 -19.53 -23.18
CA SER A 262 3.82 -20.48 -22.10
C SER A 262 5.04 -20.88 -21.29
N ILE A 263 6.13 -21.25 -21.96
CA ILE A 263 7.41 -21.58 -21.31
C ILE A 263 7.91 -20.38 -20.50
N CYS A 264 7.90 -19.17 -21.09
CA CYS A 264 8.34 -17.96 -20.41
C CYS A 264 7.52 -17.65 -19.16
N ARG A 265 6.18 -17.80 -19.19
CA ARG A 265 5.34 -17.62 -17.99
C ARG A 265 5.71 -18.64 -16.91
N THR A 266 5.87 -19.90 -17.30
CA THR A 266 6.22 -21.00 -16.38
C THR A 266 7.59 -20.78 -15.75
N ALA A 267 8.60 -20.43 -16.54
CA ALA A 267 9.95 -20.13 -16.07
C ALA A 267 9.97 -18.94 -15.10
N MET A 268 9.28 -17.85 -15.41
CA MET A 268 9.17 -16.70 -14.50
C MET A 268 8.44 -17.05 -13.20
N GLN A 269 7.34 -17.80 -13.27
CA GLN A 269 6.64 -18.28 -12.08
C GLN A 269 7.53 -19.20 -11.23
N MET A 270 8.31 -20.08 -11.87
CA MET A 270 9.25 -20.97 -11.19
C MET A 270 10.35 -20.19 -10.46
N VAL A 271 10.96 -19.19 -11.10
CA VAL A 271 11.94 -18.29 -10.44
C VAL A 271 11.35 -17.65 -9.19
N HIS A 272 10.14 -17.08 -9.29
CA HIS A 272 9.49 -16.48 -8.12
C HIS A 272 9.16 -17.51 -7.04
N GLY A 273 8.70 -18.70 -7.41
CA GLY A 273 8.42 -19.80 -6.47
C GLY A 273 9.66 -20.25 -5.70
N ILE A 274 10.79 -20.40 -6.39
CA ILE A 274 12.10 -20.73 -5.79
C ILE A 274 12.51 -19.66 -4.79
N VAL A 275 12.49 -18.39 -5.22
CA VAL A 275 12.90 -17.26 -4.37
C VAL A 275 12.03 -17.18 -3.11
N ILE A 276 10.71 -17.42 -3.19
CA ILE A 276 9.84 -17.45 -2.00
C ILE A 276 10.31 -18.53 -1.02
N LEU A 277 10.51 -19.77 -1.49
CA LEU A 277 10.85 -20.90 -0.65
C LEU A 277 12.22 -20.71 0.01
N ASP A 278 13.26 -20.44 -0.78
CA ASP A 278 14.63 -20.33 -0.29
C ASP A 278 14.82 -19.10 0.61
N SER A 279 14.25 -17.95 0.21
CA SER A 279 14.34 -16.73 1.05
C SER A 279 13.55 -16.89 2.35
N SER A 280 12.44 -17.64 2.34
CA SER A 280 11.70 -17.97 3.57
C SER A 280 12.51 -18.89 4.48
N ALA A 281 13.17 -19.92 3.94
CA ALA A 281 14.02 -20.82 4.73
C ALA A 281 15.19 -20.06 5.37
N TRP A 282 15.85 -19.19 4.60
CA TRP A 282 16.92 -18.35 5.13
C TRP A 282 16.42 -17.35 6.18
N LEU A 283 15.27 -16.70 5.94
CA LEU A 283 14.67 -15.79 6.92
C LEU A 283 14.28 -16.51 8.22
N LEU A 284 13.81 -17.75 8.13
CA LEU A 284 13.50 -18.59 9.31
C LEU A 284 14.77 -18.84 10.15
N MET A 285 15.85 -19.28 9.50
CA MET A 285 17.14 -19.51 10.14
C MET A 285 17.65 -18.25 10.86
N LEU A 286 17.62 -17.09 10.18
CA LEU A 286 18.03 -15.82 10.78
C LEU A 286 17.13 -15.39 11.94
N ALA A 287 15.82 -15.60 11.84
CA ALA A 287 14.87 -15.26 12.88
C ALA A 287 15.07 -16.11 14.15
N GLU A 288 15.30 -17.41 13.99
CA GLU A 288 15.60 -18.33 15.09
C GLU A 288 16.92 -17.98 15.76
N HIS A 289 17.98 -17.73 14.98
CA HIS A 289 19.29 -17.33 15.50
C HIS A 289 19.23 -16.04 16.34
N LYS A 290 18.34 -15.11 15.97
CA LYS A 290 18.15 -13.84 16.67
C LYS A 290 17.11 -13.89 17.80
N GLY A 291 16.49 -15.04 18.05
CA GLY A 291 15.45 -15.17 19.06
C GLY A 291 14.20 -14.34 18.76
N LEU A 292 13.75 -14.33 17.49
CA LEU A 292 12.55 -13.64 17.02
C LEU A 292 11.42 -14.67 16.74
N PRO A 293 10.78 -15.26 17.76
CA PRO A 293 9.82 -16.36 17.59
C PRO A 293 8.58 -15.95 16.78
N ASP A 294 8.11 -14.71 16.93
CA ASP A 294 6.94 -14.22 16.18
C ASP A 294 7.24 -14.10 14.68
N VAL A 295 8.47 -13.70 14.32
CA VAL A 295 8.90 -13.65 12.91
C VAL A 295 9.03 -15.07 12.36
N ALA A 296 9.65 -15.98 13.12
CA ALA A 296 9.79 -17.38 12.74
C ALA A 296 8.42 -18.03 12.48
N GLU A 297 7.43 -17.79 13.35
CA GLU A 297 6.07 -18.32 13.17
C GLU A 297 5.41 -17.80 11.87
N ARG A 298 5.53 -16.51 11.58
CA ARG A 298 5.01 -15.94 10.31
C ARG A 298 5.70 -16.49 9.08
N VAL A 299 6.98 -16.80 9.18
CA VAL A 299 7.71 -17.44 8.08
C VAL A 299 7.22 -18.87 7.88
N ARG A 300 6.94 -19.62 8.94
CA ARG A 300 6.30 -20.95 8.83
C ARG A 300 4.90 -20.86 8.20
N GLU A 301 4.10 -19.87 8.59
CA GLU A 301 2.80 -19.63 7.95
C GLU A 301 2.93 -19.40 6.44
N LEU A 302 3.95 -18.64 6.00
CA LEU A 302 4.25 -18.44 4.59
C LEU A 302 4.65 -19.74 3.89
N GLN A 303 5.50 -20.56 4.51
CA GLN A 303 5.87 -21.88 3.97
C GLN A 303 4.65 -22.80 3.83
N LEU A 304 3.79 -22.88 4.86
CA LEU A 304 2.51 -23.59 4.77
C LEU A 304 1.61 -23.01 3.67
N ALA A 305 1.66 -21.69 3.44
CA ALA A 305 0.91 -21.07 2.37
C ALA A 305 1.39 -21.48 0.97
N SER A 306 2.70 -21.57 0.78
CA SER A 306 3.31 -22.04 -0.47
C SER A 306 3.02 -23.51 -0.79
N HIS A 307 2.69 -24.33 0.20
CA HIS A 307 2.34 -25.75 -0.01
C HIS A 307 0.82 -26.01 -0.12
N HIS A 308 -0.01 -25.00 0.12
CA HIS A 308 -1.46 -25.17 0.16
C HIS A 308 -2.05 -25.47 -1.22
N ARG A 309 -2.83 -26.55 -1.33
CA ARG A 309 -3.52 -26.98 -2.56
C ARG A 309 -2.57 -27.06 -3.77
N ARG A 310 -1.30 -27.39 -3.54
CA ARG A 310 -0.24 -27.38 -4.57
C ARG A 310 -0.62 -28.17 -5.81
N GLU A 311 -1.21 -29.35 -5.64
CA GLU A 311 -1.64 -30.21 -6.75
C GLU A 311 -2.78 -29.58 -7.56
N GLU A 312 -3.77 -28.99 -6.89
CA GLU A 312 -4.88 -28.30 -7.54
C GLU A 312 -4.42 -27.04 -8.28
N VAL A 313 -3.49 -26.28 -7.70
CA VAL A 313 -2.86 -25.12 -8.34
C VAL A 313 -2.06 -25.54 -9.57
N ALA A 314 -1.28 -26.62 -9.48
CA ALA A 314 -0.53 -27.16 -10.62
C ALA A 314 -1.45 -27.66 -11.74
N ALA A 315 -2.54 -28.35 -11.39
CA ALA A 315 -3.55 -28.81 -12.34
C ALA A 315 -4.28 -27.63 -13.01
N ALA A 316 -4.69 -26.62 -12.23
CA ALA A 316 -5.33 -25.42 -12.75
C ALA A 316 -4.41 -24.61 -13.66
N SER A 317 -3.13 -24.44 -13.28
CA SER A 317 -2.13 -23.78 -14.13
C SER A 317 -1.94 -24.53 -15.45
N SER A 318 -1.80 -25.86 -15.40
CA SER A 318 -1.63 -26.69 -16.60
C SER A 318 -2.85 -26.62 -17.54
N ALA A 319 -4.06 -26.68 -16.98
CA ALA A 319 -5.30 -26.58 -17.73
C ALA A 319 -5.47 -25.20 -18.41
N LEU A 320 -5.14 -24.11 -17.69
CA LEU A 320 -5.22 -22.76 -18.25
C LEU A 320 -4.11 -22.48 -19.28
N GLU A 321 -2.93 -23.07 -19.13
CA GLU A 321 -1.86 -22.97 -20.14
C GLU A 321 -2.26 -23.68 -21.44
N ALA A 322 -2.84 -24.89 -21.35
CA ALA A 322 -3.39 -25.60 -22.51
C ALA A 322 -4.50 -24.77 -23.19
N GLU A 323 -5.43 -24.22 -22.42
CA GLU A 323 -6.49 -23.34 -22.95
C GLU A 323 -5.91 -22.09 -23.62
N ALA A 324 -4.88 -21.46 -23.03
CA ALA A 324 -4.22 -20.29 -23.58
C ALA A 324 -3.54 -20.61 -24.93
N ALA A 325 -2.86 -21.75 -25.01
CA ALA A 325 -2.24 -22.26 -26.24
C ALA A 325 -3.27 -22.56 -27.34
N GLU A 326 -4.49 -22.97 -27.01
CA GLU A 326 -5.54 -23.26 -27.99
C GLU A 326 -6.43 -22.05 -28.35
N SER A 327 -6.44 -21.01 -27.51
CA SER A 327 -7.33 -19.85 -27.65
C SER A 327 -7.15 -19.08 -28.97
N TRP A 328 -5.95 -19.08 -29.55
CA TRP A 328 -5.66 -18.41 -30.82
C TRP A 328 -6.11 -19.24 -32.03
N MET A 329 -6.10 -20.58 -31.94
CA MET A 329 -6.56 -21.50 -32.99
C MET A 329 -8.07 -21.40 -33.22
N ARG A 330 -8.86 -21.20 -32.14
CA ARG A 330 -10.32 -21.07 -32.20
C ARG A 330 -10.83 -19.86 -33.01
N LYS A 331 -9.97 -18.90 -33.35
CA LYS A 331 -10.32 -17.75 -34.19
C LYS A 331 -10.13 -17.98 -35.69
N GLN A 332 -9.60 -19.14 -36.11
CA GLN A 332 -9.19 -19.39 -37.51
C GLN A 332 -9.93 -20.56 -38.20
N ASP A 333 -11.17 -20.88 -37.80
CA ASP A 333 -11.95 -21.99 -38.38
C ASP A 333 -11.24 -23.36 -38.34
N ALA A 334 -10.27 -23.52 -37.43
CA ALA A 334 -9.54 -24.77 -37.23
C ALA A 334 -10.43 -25.85 -36.56
N PRO A 335 -10.18 -27.15 -36.79
CA PRO A 335 -10.94 -28.23 -36.17
C PRO A 335 -10.97 -28.06 -34.65
N ARG A 336 -12.17 -28.09 -34.08
CA ARG A 336 -12.38 -27.95 -32.64
C ARG A 336 -11.69 -29.11 -31.92
N PRO A 337 -10.95 -28.88 -30.82
CA PRO A 337 -10.37 -29.96 -30.04
C PRO A 337 -11.47 -30.94 -29.58
N MET A 338 -11.10 -32.22 -29.45
CA MET A 338 -12.04 -33.32 -29.20
C MET A 338 -12.77 -33.22 -27.85
N ASP A 339 -12.24 -32.45 -26.89
CA ASP A 339 -12.90 -32.21 -25.59
C ASP A 339 -12.51 -30.83 -25.00
N PRO A 340 -13.15 -29.73 -25.43
CA PRO A 340 -12.81 -28.39 -24.95
C PRO A 340 -13.21 -28.21 -23.49
N LEU A 341 -12.34 -27.59 -22.69
CA LEU A 341 -12.64 -27.21 -21.30
C LEU A 341 -13.99 -26.48 -21.22
N THR A 342 -14.86 -26.96 -20.33
CA THR A 342 -16.15 -26.30 -20.11
C THR A 342 -15.94 -24.90 -19.55
N ARG A 343 -16.85 -23.97 -19.84
CA ARG A 343 -16.78 -22.61 -19.26
C ARG A 343 -16.78 -22.63 -17.73
N GLN A 344 -17.44 -23.62 -17.13
CA GLN A 344 -17.45 -23.79 -15.67
C GLN A 344 -16.07 -24.25 -15.18
N ALA A 345 -15.47 -25.28 -15.79
CA ALA A 345 -14.12 -25.72 -15.42
C ALA A 345 -13.07 -24.62 -15.57
N LEU A 346 -13.16 -23.81 -16.64
CA LEU A 346 -12.28 -22.64 -16.78
C LEU A 346 -12.49 -21.63 -15.64
N PHE A 347 -13.74 -21.35 -15.26
CA PHE A 347 -14.04 -20.46 -14.13
C PHE A 347 -13.46 -21.01 -12.82
N ASP A 348 -13.65 -22.31 -12.55
CA ASP A 348 -13.16 -22.95 -11.34
C ASP A 348 -11.63 -22.90 -11.26
N HIS A 349 -10.91 -23.16 -12.36
CA HIS A 349 -9.44 -23.00 -12.41
C HIS A 349 -8.99 -21.55 -12.20
N HIS A 350 -9.72 -20.56 -12.72
CA HIS A 350 -9.44 -19.15 -12.44
C HIS A 350 -9.60 -18.81 -10.96
N GLU A 351 -10.62 -19.36 -10.30
CA GLU A 351 -10.89 -19.15 -8.89
C GLU A 351 -9.76 -19.73 -8.03
N VAL A 352 -9.34 -20.98 -8.31
CA VAL A 352 -8.22 -21.64 -7.61
C VAL A 352 -6.95 -20.78 -7.65
N LEU A 353 -6.55 -20.29 -8.83
CA LEU A 353 -5.32 -19.49 -8.95
C LEU A 353 -5.45 -18.11 -8.29
N GLN A 354 -6.63 -17.48 -8.36
CA GLN A 354 -6.86 -16.18 -7.72
C GLN A 354 -6.87 -16.28 -6.20
N GLU A 355 -7.52 -17.32 -5.65
CA GLU A 355 -7.56 -17.60 -4.22
C GLU A 355 -6.15 -17.89 -3.69
N TYR A 356 -5.39 -18.74 -4.38
CA TYR A 356 -4.02 -19.06 -4.01
C TYR A 356 -3.12 -17.81 -4.01
N GLY A 357 -3.17 -17.00 -5.07
CA GLY A 357 -2.43 -15.75 -5.14
C GLY A 357 -2.82 -14.73 -4.07
N ALA A 358 -4.10 -14.63 -3.73
CA ALA A 358 -4.59 -13.76 -2.65
C ALA A 358 -4.15 -14.24 -1.27
N ARG A 359 -4.08 -15.56 -1.06
CA ARG A 359 -3.58 -16.14 0.19
C ARG A 359 -2.10 -15.87 0.40
N LEU A 360 -1.26 -16.04 -0.63
CA LEU A 360 0.16 -15.69 -0.56
C LEU A 360 0.38 -14.20 -0.27
N ASP A 361 -0.38 -13.33 -0.94
CA ASP A 361 -0.36 -11.87 -0.73
C ASP A 361 -0.68 -11.51 0.73
N GLN A 362 -1.76 -12.10 1.28
CA GLN A 362 -2.20 -11.84 2.63
C GLN A 362 -1.19 -12.34 3.69
N VAL A 363 -0.62 -13.53 3.51
CA VAL A 363 0.37 -14.08 4.45
C VAL A 363 1.69 -13.31 4.35
N GLY A 364 2.13 -12.95 3.14
CA GLY A 364 3.28 -12.07 2.93
C GLY A 364 3.09 -10.70 3.59
N LEU A 365 1.91 -10.10 3.46
CA LEU A 365 1.56 -8.85 4.14
C LEU A 365 1.67 -9.00 5.67
N ASN A 366 1.09 -10.06 6.24
CA ASN A 366 1.12 -10.29 7.69
C ASN A 366 2.56 -10.46 8.20
N LEU A 367 3.38 -11.24 7.49
CA LEU A 367 4.81 -11.37 7.77
C LEU A 367 5.47 -9.99 7.79
N CYS A 368 5.19 -9.14 6.81
CA CYS A 368 5.81 -7.81 6.70
C CYS A 368 5.39 -6.84 7.81
N LEU A 369 4.13 -6.89 8.24
CA LEU A 369 3.62 -6.07 9.32
C LEU A 369 4.22 -6.48 10.68
N ASP A 370 4.26 -7.77 10.96
CA ASP A 370 4.71 -8.30 12.25
C ASP A 370 6.25 -8.23 12.36
N ALA A 371 6.97 -8.56 11.29
CA ALA A 371 8.42 -8.47 11.28
C ALA A 371 8.92 -7.03 11.40
N ALA A 372 8.22 -6.05 10.85
CA ALA A 372 8.58 -4.64 11.00
C ALA A 372 8.47 -4.12 12.44
N ALA A 373 7.70 -4.80 13.30
CA ALA A 373 7.66 -4.47 14.73
C ALA A 373 8.91 -4.96 15.49
N MET A 374 9.61 -5.96 14.94
CA MET A 374 10.62 -6.75 15.65
C MET A 374 12.03 -6.63 15.06
N ILE A 375 12.17 -6.24 13.79
CA ILE A 375 13.46 -6.10 13.13
C ILE A 375 13.97 -4.66 13.26
N GLU A 376 15.20 -4.53 13.75
CA GLU A 376 15.86 -3.23 13.86
C GLU A 376 16.02 -2.55 12.50
N MET A 377 15.92 -1.21 12.47
CA MET A 377 16.05 -0.45 11.21
C MET A 377 17.42 -0.65 10.54
N HIS A 378 18.48 -0.88 11.33
CA HIS A 378 19.84 -1.13 10.88
C HIS A 378 20.22 -2.62 11.01
N ASP A 379 19.38 -3.50 10.50
CA ASP A 379 19.75 -4.90 10.33
C ASP A 379 20.98 -5.06 9.42
N ALA A 380 22.04 -5.62 9.99
CA ALA A 380 23.28 -5.96 9.29
C ALA A 380 23.25 -7.39 8.70
N ASP A 381 22.30 -8.22 9.15
CA ASP A 381 22.32 -9.68 8.89
C ASP A 381 21.37 -10.10 7.76
N GLY A 382 20.72 -9.13 7.10
CA GLY A 382 19.98 -9.36 5.86
C GLY A 382 18.52 -9.81 6.01
N LEU A 383 17.94 -9.85 7.22
CA LEU A 383 16.50 -10.08 7.45
C LEU A 383 15.63 -9.19 6.55
N TRP A 384 15.95 -7.89 6.48
CA TRP A 384 15.19 -6.96 5.62
C TRP A 384 15.38 -7.26 4.14
N GLN A 385 16.55 -7.74 3.74
CA GLN A 385 16.80 -8.12 2.35
C GLN A 385 15.96 -9.34 1.97
N CYS A 386 15.91 -10.36 2.83
CA CYS A 386 15.08 -11.55 2.59
C CYS A 386 13.60 -11.20 2.55
N MET A 387 13.12 -10.30 3.42
CA MET A 387 11.75 -9.80 3.34
C MET A 387 11.45 -9.10 2.02
N MET A 388 12.38 -8.27 1.52
CA MET A 388 12.24 -7.62 0.22
C MET A 388 12.20 -8.64 -0.92
N ASP A 389 13.06 -9.65 -0.88
CA ASP A 389 13.13 -10.71 -1.89
C ASP A 389 11.84 -11.53 -1.92
N ILE A 390 11.32 -11.92 -0.74
CA ILE A 390 10.02 -12.57 -0.58
C ILE A 390 8.89 -11.68 -1.14
N ALA A 391 8.87 -10.40 -0.79
CA ALA A 391 7.83 -9.47 -1.22
C ALA A 391 7.78 -9.31 -2.74
N HIS A 392 8.94 -9.10 -3.37
CA HIS A 392 9.06 -9.03 -4.82
C HIS A 392 8.65 -10.34 -5.49
N ALA A 393 9.04 -11.48 -4.91
CA ALA A 393 8.71 -12.78 -5.46
C ALA A 393 7.21 -13.11 -5.33
N ILE A 394 6.55 -12.81 -4.21
CA ILE A 394 5.09 -12.97 -4.04
C ILE A 394 4.34 -12.12 -5.07
N SER A 395 4.74 -10.86 -5.23
CA SER A 395 4.14 -9.94 -6.19
C SER A 395 4.30 -10.44 -7.63
N GLY A 396 5.53 -10.82 -8.02
CA GLY A 396 5.82 -11.37 -9.35
C GLY A 396 5.10 -12.69 -9.62
N TYR A 397 5.03 -13.59 -8.64
CA TYR A 397 4.29 -14.86 -8.77
C TYR A 397 2.81 -14.60 -9.02
N ARG A 398 2.19 -13.70 -8.23
CA ARG A 398 0.79 -13.29 -8.38
C ARG A 398 0.52 -12.65 -9.73
N GLU A 399 1.40 -11.77 -10.20
CA GLU A 399 1.32 -11.19 -11.55
C GLU A 399 1.36 -12.28 -12.63
N GLY A 400 2.22 -13.29 -12.46
CA GLY A 400 2.31 -14.47 -13.31
C GLY A 400 0.99 -15.25 -13.38
N LEU A 401 0.36 -15.55 -12.24
CA LEU A 401 -0.93 -16.23 -12.20
C LEU A 401 -2.03 -15.41 -12.89
N GLN A 402 -2.04 -14.09 -12.69
CA GLN A 402 -3.00 -13.21 -13.37
C GLN A 402 -2.75 -13.13 -14.87
N ALA A 403 -1.50 -13.14 -15.31
CA ALA A 403 -1.13 -13.18 -16.72
C ALA A 403 -1.65 -14.46 -17.38
N LEU A 404 -1.50 -15.61 -16.72
CA LEU A 404 -2.04 -16.89 -17.18
C LEU A 404 -3.58 -16.86 -17.31
N CYS A 405 -4.29 -16.45 -16.26
CA CYS A 405 -5.74 -16.25 -16.33
C CYS A 405 -6.16 -15.33 -17.49
N ARG A 406 -5.43 -14.22 -17.72
CA ARG A 406 -5.71 -13.33 -18.85
C ARG A 406 -5.47 -13.99 -20.21
N ALA A 407 -4.44 -14.83 -20.33
CA ALA A 407 -4.09 -15.54 -21.55
C ALA A 407 -5.13 -16.62 -21.92
N ALA A 408 -5.62 -17.36 -20.93
CA ALA A 408 -6.71 -18.35 -21.08
C ALA A 408 -8.07 -17.71 -21.42
N GLY A 409 -8.23 -16.42 -21.13
CA GLY A 409 -9.40 -15.62 -21.49
C GLY A 409 -10.35 -15.34 -20.32
N ARG A 410 -11.09 -14.23 -20.41
CA ARG A 410 -11.99 -13.81 -19.31
C ARG A 410 -13.25 -14.68 -19.29
N VAL A 411 -13.48 -15.35 -18.17
CA VAL A 411 -14.73 -16.06 -17.90
C VAL A 411 -15.56 -15.27 -16.88
N GLN A 412 -16.84 -15.08 -17.16
CA GLN A 412 -17.81 -14.65 -16.15
C GLN A 412 -18.67 -15.84 -15.73
N PRO A 413 -19.18 -15.86 -14.49
CA PRO A 413 -20.11 -16.89 -14.07
C PRO A 413 -21.27 -16.95 -15.08
N ALA A 414 -21.67 -18.15 -15.48
CA ALA A 414 -22.94 -18.30 -16.17
C ALA A 414 -24.02 -17.67 -15.28
N PRO A 415 -24.91 -16.81 -15.80
CA PRO A 415 -26.05 -16.37 -15.02
C PRO A 415 -26.78 -17.62 -14.54
N ALA A 416 -26.85 -17.83 -13.23
CA ALA A 416 -27.69 -18.88 -12.66
C ALA A 416 -29.05 -18.77 -13.33
N GLY A 417 -29.50 -19.85 -13.98
CA GLY A 417 -30.70 -19.87 -14.78
C GLY A 417 -31.82 -19.16 -14.04
N ARG A 418 -32.32 -18.08 -14.64
CA ARG A 418 -33.49 -17.37 -14.11
C ARG A 418 -34.58 -18.42 -13.97
N PRO A 419 -35.21 -18.60 -12.79
CA PRO A 419 -36.39 -19.43 -12.70
C PRO A 419 -37.38 -18.90 -13.74
N LEU A 420 -37.87 -19.78 -14.62
CA LEU A 420 -38.94 -19.43 -15.55
C LEU A 420 -40.05 -18.75 -14.74
N PRO A 421 -40.49 -17.53 -15.11
CA PRO A 421 -41.64 -16.94 -14.48
C PRO A 421 -42.82 -17.90 -14.68
N GLN A 422 -43.39 -18.38 -13.58
CA GLN A 422 -44.70 -19.02 -13.63
C GLN A 422 -45.65 -18.09 -14.38
N ALA A 423 -46.40 -18.67 -15.32
CA ALA A 423 -47.40 -17.98 -16.10
C ALA A 423 -48.43 -17.35 -15.16
N ALA A 424 -48.36 -16.03 -14.99
CA ALA A 424 -49.45 -15.24 -14.44
C ALA A 424 -50.36 -14.82 -15.60
N GLU A 425 -51.67 -15.00 -15.39
CA GLU A 425 -52.75 -14.68 -16.32
C GLU A 425 -52.67 -13.27 -16.94
N PRO A 426 -53.20 -13.10 -18.16
CA PRO A 426 -53.15 -11.83 -18.88
C PRO A 426 -54.14 -10.80 -18.31
N PRO A 427 -53.74 -9.52 -18.14
CA PRO A 427 -54.68 -8.42 -17.97
C PRO A 427 -55.12 -7.84 -19.34
N LEU A 428 -56.38 -7.37 -19.37
CA LEU A 428 -57.07 -6.74 -20.50
C LEU A 428 -56.49 -5.36 -20.91
N PRO A 429 -56.76 -4.87 -22.13
CA PRO A 429 -56.00 -3.81 -22.78
C PRO A 429 -56.37 -2.38 -22.33
N ALA A 430 -55.37 -1.50 -22.44
CA ALA A 430 -55.40 -0.08 -22.14
C ALA A 430 -55.98 0.79 -23.28
N VAL A 431 -56.51 1.96 -22.91
CA VAL A 431 -56.77 3.08 -23.84
C VAL A 431 -56.06 4.35 -23.36
N ALA A 432 -55.14 4.79 -24.23
CA ALA A 432 -54.67 6.13 -24.61
C ALA A 432 -54.37 7.22 -23.54
N ALA A 433 -53.10 7.65 -23.54
CA ALA A 433 -52.72 9.05 -23.39
C ALA A 433 -51.45 9.35 -24.20
N GLU A 434 -51.48 10.41 -25.01
CA GLU A 434 -50.38 10.98 -25.79
C GLU A 434 -50.06 12.41 -25.28
N PRO A 435 -48.90 13.01 -25.64
CA PRO A 435 -48.03 13.76 -24.72
C PRO A 435 -47.88 15.25 -25.04
N SER A 436 -47.27 16.00 -24.10
CA SER A 436 -46.47 17.20 -24.37
C SER A 436 -45.70 17.55 -23.07
N GLY A 437 -44.39 17.79 -23.01
CA GLY A 437 -43.52 18.52 -23.92
C GLY A 437 -42.89 19.67 -23.13
N GLY A 438 -41.92 19.36 -22.26
CA GLY A 438 -41.27 20.35 -21.38
C GLY A 438 -39.94 20.83 -21.93
N LEU A 439 -39.79 22.15 -22.10
CA LEU A 439 -38.48 22.78 -22.37
C LEU A 439 -38.25 24.03 -21.51
N ARG A 440 -37.00 24.08 -21.02
CA ARG A 440 -36.31 25.12 -20.23
C ARG A 440 -36.61 26.57 -20.59
N ARG A 441 -36.49 27.47 -19.61
CA ARG A 441 -35.51 28.60 -19.60
C ARG A 441 -35.46 29.33 -18.24
N LYS A 442 -34.35 30.04 -18.03
CA LYS A 442 -33.89 30.78 -16.84
C LYS A 442 -33.97 32.32 -17.15
N PRO A 443 -33.47 33.24 -16.29
CA PRO A 443 -34.20 34.25 -15.51
C PRO A 443 -34.06 35.72 -16.04
N GLU A 444 -34.78 36.72 -15.47
CA GLU A 444 -34.27 38.10 -15.25
C GLU A 444 -35.24 39.08 -14.52
N LYS A 445 -34.69 40.26 -14.19
CA LYS A 445 -35.00 41.30 -13.18
C LYS A 445 -36.17 42.28 -13.46
N ALA A 446 -36.42 43.09 -12.41
CA ALA A 446 -37.05 44.44 -12.35
C ALA A 446 -38.58 44.46 -12.35
N GLY A 447 -39.31 45.33 -11.65
CA GLY A 447 -39.00 46.51 -10.84
C GLY A 447 -40.28 46.97 -10.10
N LYS A 448 -40.17 47.97 -9.22
CA LYS A 448 -41.30 48.59 -8.50
C LYS A 448 -42.32 49.23 -9.47
N PRO A 449 -43.59 49.41 -9.05
CA PRO A 449 -44.05 50.80 -8.89
C PRO A 449 -45.04 51.08 -7.73
N SER A 450 -44.79 52.23 -7.10
CA SER A 450 -45.67 53.34 -6.69
C SER A 450 -47.22 53.20 -6.65
N LYS A 451 -47.76 53.47 -5.45
CA LYS A 451 -48.90 54.35 -5.03
C LYS A 451 -50.18 54.52 -5.90
N ARG A 452 -51.30 54.06 -5.30
CA ARG A 452 -52.65 54.70 -5.04
C ARG A 452 -53.52 55.19 -6.22
N PRO A 453 -54.83 55.47 -6.02
CA PRO A 453 -55.82 54.98 -5.04
C PRO A 453 -57.24 54.68 -5.64
N GLY A 454 -58.14 54.07 -4.85
CA GLY A 454 -59.56 54.47 -4.84
C GLY A 454 -60.65 53.40 -4.99
N ALA A 455 -61.45 53.25 -3.92
CA ALA A 455 -62.89 52.89 -3.84
C ALA A 455 -63.34 51.48 -4.30
N ALA A 456 -64.22 50.72 -3.63
CA ALA A 456 -65.11 50.97 -2.49
C ALA A 456 -65.51 49.65 -1.79
N SER A 457 -65.76 49.76 -0.49
CA SER A 457 -66.65 49.02 0.42
C SER A 457 -67.03 47.54 0.17
N ALA A 458 -66.58 46.67 1.08
CA ALA A 458 -67.46 45.78 1.83
C ALA A 458 -66.85 45.52 3.24
N ALA A 459 -67.73 45.41 4.24
CA ALA A 459 -67.48 45.61 5.67
C ALA A 459 -66.37 44.73 6.31
N VAL A 460 -65.53 45.37 7.13
CA VAL A 460 -64.55 44.74 8.03
C VAL A 460 -65.05 44.85 9.48
N PRO A 461 -65.06 43.79 10.30
CA PRO A 461 -65.38 43.90 11.71
C PRO A 461 -64.32 44.72 12.44
N ALA A 462 -64.74 45.49 13.46
CA ALA A 462 -63.90 46.38 14.24
C ALA A 462 -62.53 45.77 14.63
N LEU A 463 -61.46 46.50 14.30
CA LEU A 463 -60.11 46.21 14.74
C LEU A 463 -60.06 46.34 16.27
N ARG A 464 -59.93 45.21 16.99
CA ARG A 464 -59.64 45.24 18.43
C ARG A 464 -58.28 45.93 18.62
N PRO A 465 -58.13 46.88 19.56
CA PRO A 465 -56.82 47.45 19.86
C PRO A 465 -55.87 46.34 20.32
N ALA A 466 -54.69 46.28 19.71
CA ALA A 466 -53.66 45.34 20.11
C ALA A 466 -53.33 45.57 21.60
N PRO A 467 -53.23 44.51 22.43
CA PRO A 467 -52.92 44.66 23.84
C PRO A 467 -51.58 45.38 24.02
N VAL A 468 -51.57 46.44 24.83
CA VAL A 468 -50.36 47.20 25.18
C VAL A 468 -49.38 46.26 25.87
N ASP A 469 -48.18 46.13 25.32
CA ASP A 469 -47.12 45.29 25.87
C ASP A 469 -46.56 45.87 27.17
N THR A 470 -47.00 45.34 28.31
CA THR A 470 -46.63 45.78 29.66
C THR A 470 -45.25 45.28 30.12
N ARG A 471 -44.51 44.55 29.28
CA ARG A 471 -43.21 43.96 29.64
C ARG A 471 -42.10 45.01 29.65
N THR A 472 -41.20 44.89 30.62
CA THR A 472 -39.96 45.68 30.68
C THR A 472 -39.01 45.31 29.54
N ASP A 473 -38.07 46.19 29.21
CA ASP A 473 -37.09 45.91 28.16
C ASP A 473 -36.23 44.68 28.47
N ALA A 474 -35.91 44.44 29.75
CA ALA A 474 -35.23 43.22 30.20
C ALA A 474 -36.07 41.96 29.94
N GLN A 475 -37.39 42.01 30.18
CA GLN A 475 -38.30 40.90 29.88
C GLN A 475 -38.43 40.65 28.38
N LYS A 476 -38.50 41.70 27.56
CA LYS A 476 -38.51 41.59 26.09
C LYS A 476 -37.20 40.99 25.56
N GLN A 477 -36.07 41.39 26.13
CA GLN A 477 -34.76 40.83 25.79
C GLN A 477 -34.67 39.35 26.16
N ALA A 478 -35.11 38.96 27.37
CA ALA A 478 -35.18 37.57 27.79
C ALA A 478 -36.08 36.73 26.86
N ASP A 479 -37.28 37.22 26.53
CA ASP A 479 -38.21 36.54 25.62
C ASP A 479 -37.60 36.36 24.22
N THR A 480 -36.84 37.34 23.74
CA THR A 480 -36.13 37.27 22.46
C THR A 480 -35.06 36.18 22.48
N LEU A 481 -34.27 36.09 23.56
CA LEU A 481 -33.25 35.05 23.71
C LEU A 481 -33.87 33.65 23.85
N LEU A 482 -34.97 33.52 24.60
CA LEU A 482 -35.70 32.27 24.77
C LEU A 482 -36.34 31.77 23.47
N LYS A 483 -36.80 32.68 22.60
CA LYS A 483 -37.26 32.34 21.25
C LYS A 483 -36.11 31.92 20.34
N ARG A 484 -34.97 32.60 20.44
CA ARG A 484 -33.80 32.35 19.58
C ARG A 484 -33.13 31.02 19.89
N TYR A 485 -33.02 30.66 21.16
CA TYR A 485 -32.39 29.41 21.59
C TYR A 485 -33.48 28.46 22.01
N ALA A 486 -33.74 27.41 21.23
CA ALA A 486 -34.86 26.47 21.44
C ALA A 486 -34.51 25.22 22.26
N VAL A 487 -33.21 24.93 22.45
CA VAL A 487 -32.72 23.81 23.28
C VAL A 487 -32.75 24.09 24.79
N ASP A 488 -33.51 23.30 25.55
CA ASP A 488 -33.57 23.34 27.00
C ASP A 488 -33.03 22.06 27.65
N ARG A 489 -33.00 22.05 28.99
CA ARG A 489 -32.48 20.90 29.74
C ARG A 489 -33.27 19.61 29.47
N LYS A 490 -34.57 19.71 29.18
CA LYS A 490 -35.44 18.56 28.92
C LYS A 490 -35.07 17.91 27.59
N ILE A 491 -34.91 18.71 26.53
CA ILE A 491 -34.48 18.23 25.21
C ILE A 491 -33.10 17.55 25.30
N VAL A 492 -32.13 18.20 25.95
CA VAL A 492 -30.78 17.59 26.09
C VAL A 492 -30.83 16.28 26.88
N SER A 493 -31.66 16.20 27.93
CA SER A 493 -31.78 14.97 28.73
C SER A 493 -32.51 13.85 27.98
N GLN A 494 -33.49 14.19 27.13
CA GLN A 494 -34.23 13.21 26.32
C GLN A 494 -33.33 12.44 25.36
N PHE A 495 -32.31 13.10 24.81
CA PHE A 495 -31.36 12.50 23.87
C PHE A 495 -30.01 12.19 24.50
N ASP A 496 -29.93 12.21 25.84
CA ASP A 496 -28.71 12.02 26.62
C ASP A 496 -27.50 12.88 26.19
N GLY A 497 -27.76 14.04 25.58
CA GLY A 497 -26.71 14.93 25.06
C GLY A 497 -26.20 14.59 23.67
N ASP A 498 -26.78 13.61 22.97
CA ASP A 498 -26.46 13.31 21.56
C ASP A 498 -26.78 14.53 20.67
N LEU A 499 -25.72 15.21 20.21
CA LEU A 499 -25.80 16.45 19.46
C LEU A 499 -26.51 16.27 18.11
N VAL A 500 -26.32 15.11 17.47
CA VAL A 500 -26.94 14.79 16.18
C VAL A 500 -28.44 14.62 16.37
N ARG A 501 -28.87 13.83 17.36
CA ARG A 501 -30.29 13.63 17.65
C ARG A 501 -30.98 14.91 18.12
N ILE A 502 -30.32 15.72 18.94
CA ILE A 502 -30.83 17.04 19.35
C ILE A 502 -31.04 17.91 18.11
N ALA A 503 -30.05 17.99 17.20
CA ALA A 503 -30.16 18.80 15.98
C ALA A 503 -31.27 18.29 15.04
N GLN A 504 -31.41 16.98 14.87
CA GLN A 504 -32.49 16.36 14.10
C GLN A 504 -33.87 16.69 14.68
N SER A 505 -34.02 16.67 16.00
CA SER A 505 -35.28 17.06 16.67
C SER A 505 -35.69 18.52 16.40
N LEU A 506 -34.71 19.36 16.04
CA LEU A 506 -34.91 20.77 15.65
C LEU A 506 -35.03 20.96 14.13
N GLY A 507 -35.12 19.87 13.35
CA GLY A 507 -35.23 19.90 11.89
C GLY A 507 -33.94 20.31 11.17
N LYS A 508 -32.77 20.08 11.76
CA LYS A 508 -31.47 20.32 11.10
C LYS A 508 -31.04 19.09 10.29
N ASP A 509 -30.41 19.34 9.14
CA ASP A 509 -29.79 18.28 8.34
C ASP A 509 -28.39 17.94 8.88
N THR A 510 -28.24 16.74 9.42
CA THR A 510 -27.01 16.25 10.05
C THR A 510 -26.13 15.40 9.16
N ARG A 511 -26.61 15.04 7.95
CA ARG A 511 -25.94 14.04 7.08
C ARG A 511 -24.50 14.41 6.75
N THR A 512 -24.24 15.70 6.54
CA THR A 512 -22.88 16.18 6.25
C THR A 512 -21.97 16.02 7.47
N LEU A 513 -22.42 16.40 8.67
CA LEU A 513 -21.63 16.23 9.89
C LEU A 513 -21.35 14.75 10.17
N GLU A 514 -22.36 13.89 10.05
CA GLU A 514 -22.19 12.44 10.25
C GLU A 514 -21.18 11.84 9.26
N ARG A 515 -21.21 12.27 7.99
CA ARG A 515 -20.21 11.88 6.99
C ARG A 515 -18.80 12.37 7.37
N GLU A 516 -18.65 13.64 7.74
CA GLU A 516 -17.34 14.21 8.10
C GLU A 516 -16.73 13.53 9.34
N LEU A 517 -17.55 13.16 10.32
CA LEU A 517 -17.12 12.47 11.55
C LEU A 517 -16.79 10.99 11.34
N THR A 518 -17.37 10.36 10.30
CA THR A 518 -17.18 8.92 10.03
C THR A 518 -16.08 8.65 9.01
N ASP A 519 -15.65 9.65 8.23
CA ASP A 519 -14.60 9.46 7.23
C ASP A 519 -13.20 9.44 7.88
N PRO A 520 -12.51 8.29 7.95
CA PRO A 520 -11.17 8.19 8.53
C PRO A 520 -10.09 8.91 7.71
N LYS A 521 -10.38 9.38 6.49
CA LYS A 521 -9.43 10.16 5.69
C LYS A 521 -9.37 11.63 6.10
N ASN A 522 -10.36 12.10 6.87
CA ASN A 522 -10.42 13.47 7.32
C ASN A 522 -9.46 13.71 8.49
N ASP A 523 -8.78 14.85 8.46
CA ASP A 523 -7.96 15.32 9.58
C ASP A 523 -8.86 15.66 10.77
N ALA A 524 -8.61 15.05 11.94
CA ALA A 524 -9.47 15.20 13.10
C ALA A 524 -9.59 16.64 13.61
N ALA A 525 -8.55 17.48 13.49
CA ALA A 525 -8.65 18.88 13.88
C ALA A 525 -9.60 19.66 12.96
N LYS A 526 -9.55 19.42 11.65
CA LYS A 526 -10.52 20.01 10.71
C LYS A 526 -11.95 19.53 11.00
N SER A 527 -12.12 18.24 11.27
CA SER A 527 -13.42 17.68 11.64
C SER A 527 -13.95 18.26 12.95
N ALA A 528 -13.07 18.48 13.93
CA ALA A 528 -13.42 19.14 15.19
C ALA A 528 -13.82 20.61 14.99
N ASP A 529 -13.10 21.36 14.15
CA ASP A 529 -13.46 22.74 13.80
C ASP A 529 -14.82 22.81 13.10
N TYR A 530 -15.07 21.88 12.19
CA TYR A 530 -16.37 21.74 11.53
C TYR A 530 -17.48 21.40 12.52
N LEU A 531 -17.27 20.41 13.40
CA LEU A 531 -18.20 20.05 14.48
C LEU A 531 -18.54 21.27 15.34
N ARG A 532 -17.53 22.00 15.83
CA ARG A 532 -17.73 23.20 16.66
C ARG A 532 -18.53 24.27 15.91
N SER A 533 -18.18 24.53 14.64
CA SER A 533 -18.86 25.52 13.80
C SER A 533 -20.34 25.18 13.61
N VAL A 534 -20.62 23.93 13.25
CA VAL A 534 -21.97 23.43 12.98
C VAL A 534 -22.82 23.41 14.24
N VAL A 535 -22.27 22.91 15.36
CA VAL A 535 -22.98 22.90 16.65
C VAL A 535 -23.21 24.33 17.17
N LYS A 536 -22.25 25.25 17.01
CA LYS A 536 -22.44 26.67 17.30
C LYS A 536 -23.59 27.25 16.49
N ALA A 537 -23.71 26.91 15.21
CA ALA A 537 -24.79 27.38 14.36
C ALA A 537 -26.16 26.83 14.79
N TRP A 538 -26.25 25.54 15.12
CA TRP A 538 -27.51 24.87 15.45
C TRP A 538 -27.98 25.10 16.89
N LEU A 539 -27.08 24.87 17.84
CA LEU A 539 -27.40 24.72 19.26
C LEU A 539 -26.82 25.88 20.08
N GLY A 540 -25.65 26.37 19.71
CA GLY A 540 -24.94 27.46 20.38
C GLY A 540 -23.61 27.08 21.00
N ASP A 541 -22.99 28.05 21.67
CA ASP A 541 -21.62 27.99 22.18
C ASP A 541 -21.48 28.76 23.49
N ALA A 542 -20.25 28.75 24.04
CA ALA A 542 -19.94 29.35 25.34
C ALA A 542 -20.24 30.86 25.40
N GLU A 543 -19.99 31.61 24.33
CA GLU A 543 -20.28 33.06 24.27
C GLU A 543 -21.76 33.38 24.54
N ARG A 544 -22.66 32.47 24.17
CA ARG A 544 -24.10 32.63 24.39
C ARG A 544 -24.51 32.40 25.84
N ILE A 545 -23.73 31.61 26.60
CA ILE A 545 -23.96 31.40 28.03
C ILE A 545 -23.84 32.73 28.77
N ASP A 546 -22.81 33.54 28.46
CA ASP A 546 -22.62 34.86 29.06
C ASP A 546 -23.76 35.82 28.73
N LEU A 547 -24.27 35.79 27.49
CA LEU A 547 -25.41 36.59 27.08
C LEU A 547 -26.68 36.22 27.87
N LEU A 548 -26.93 34.93 28.05
CA LEU A 548 -28.08 34.44 28.84
C LEU A 548 -27.91 34.78 30.33
N ASN A 549 -26.70 34.66 30.88
CA ASN A 549 -26.39 35.05 32.26
C ASN A 549 -26.60 36.55 32.49
N ARG A 550 -26.23 37.42 31.55
CA ARG A 550 -26.52 38.87 31.63
C ARG A 550 -28.02 39.15 31.62
N ALA A 551 -28.77 38.50 30.74
CA ALA A 551 -30.23 38.64 30.71
C ALA A 551 -30.90 38.12 31.99
N LEU A 552 -30.39 37.01 32.54
CA LEU A 552 -30.86 36.45 33.81
C LEU A 552 -30.68 37.44 34.97
N LYS A 553 -29.51 38.10 35.05
CA LYS A 553 -29.20 39.10 36.09
C LYS A 553 -30.03 40.39 35.96
N ALA A 554 -30.49 40.73 34.76
CA ALA A 554 -31.27 41.95 34.50
C ALA A 554 -32.78 41.78 34.79
N LEU A 555 -33.25 40.56 35.07
CA LEU A 555 -34.66 40.30 35.34
C LEU A 555 -35.06 40.71 36.78
N PRO A 556 -36.30 41.19 36.98
CA PRO A 556 -36.83 41.46 38.32
C PRO A 556 -36.95 40.18 39.16
N SER A 557 -36.73 40.29 40.47
CA SER A 557 -36.76 39.16 41.43
C SER A 557 -38.08 38.38 41.47
N GLY A 558 -39.19 38.97 40.98
CA GLY A 558 -40.51 38.33 40.90
C GLY A 558 -40.77 37.50 39.64
N ASP A 559 -39.91 37.54 38.62
CA ASP A 559 -40.11 36.84 37.33
C ASP A 559 -39.57 35.40 37.35
N THR A 560 -40.11 34.59 38.25
CA THR A 560 -39.65 33.21 38.50
C THR A 560 -39.75 32.31 37.26
N ALA A 561 -40.73 32.57 36.39
CA ALA A 561 -40.94 31.81 35.16
C ALA A 561 -39.79 32.02 34.15
N ARG A 562 -39.43 33.26 33.80
CA ARG A 562 -38.32 33.53 32.86
C ARG A 562 -36.97 33.15 33.46
N VAL A 563 -36.78 33.38 34.75
CA VAL A 563 -35.59 32.95 35.49
C VAL A 563 -35.40 31.43 35.36
N GLY A 564 -36.46 30.65 35.58
CA GLY A 564 -36.41 29.18 35.42
C GLY A 564 -36.10 28.74 33.99
N GLN A 565 -36.71 29.38 33.00
CA GLN A 565 -36.49 29.06 31.57
C GLN A 565 -35.05 29.38 31.12
N LEU A 566 -34.53 30.57 31.46
CA LEU A 566 -33.16 30.96 31.14
C LEU A 566 -32.14 30.06 31.83
N THR A 567 -32.37 29.74 33.12
CA THR A 567 -31.51 28.80 33.87
C THR A 567 -31.49 27.42 33.21
N SER A 568 -32.65 26.94 32.74
CA SER A 568 -32.75 25.68 31.98
C SER A 568 -31.93 25.73 30.68
N ARG A 569 -31.97 26.85 29.94
CA ARG A 569 -31.20 27.04 28.70
C ARG A 569 -29.70 27.10 28.94
N ILE A 570 -29.27 27.82 30.00
CA ILE A 570 -27.87 27.90 30.40
C ILE A 570 -27.32 26.50 30.69
N LYS A 571 -27.99 25.72 31.55
CA LYS A 571 -27.58 24.35 31.88
C LYS A 571 -27.55 23.41 30.66
N ALA A 572 -28.47 23.62 29.71
CA ALA A 572 -28.50 22.86 28.47
C ALA A 572 -27.27 23.17 27.59
N LEU A 573 -26.94 24.45 27.41
CA LEU A 573 -25.77 24.89 26.66
C LEU A 573 -24.46 24.45 27.33
N GLU A 574 -24.36 24.51 28.66
CA GLU A 574 -23.20 23.98 29.39
C GLU A 574 -22.98 22.49 29.12
N ARG A 575 -24.06 21.70 29.07
CA ARG A 575 -23.97 20.27 28.74
C ARG A 575 -23.57 20.06 27.27
N ILE A 576 -24.10 20.85 26.35
CA ILE A 576 -23.70 20.80 24.93
C ILE A 576 -22.22 21.15 24.75
N VAL A 577 -21.74 22.21 25.38
CA VAL A 577 -20.31 22.62 25.29
C VAL A 577 -19.41 21.51 25.82
N ARG A 578 -19.73 20.91 26.97
CA ARG A 578 -18.98 19.75 27.49
C ARG A 578 -18.97 18.56 26.53
N GLN A 579 -20.10 18.29 25.86
CA GLN A 579 -20.19 17.20 24.89
C GLN A 579 -19.34 17.49 23.65
N VAL A 580 -19.36 18.72 23.15
CA VAL A 580 -18.51 19.14 22.03
C VAL A 580 -17.03 19.01 22.38
N ASP A 581 -16.63 19.44 23.58
CA ASP A 581 -15.24 19.32 24.05
C ASP A 581 -14.81 17.85 24.17
N ALA A 582 -15.69 16.98 24.67
CA ALA A 582 -15.45 15.54 24.75
C ALA A 582 -15.32 14.88 23.37
N MET A 583 -16.22 15.23 22.43
CA MET A 583 -16.18 14.72 21.06
C MET A 583 -14.94 15.18 20.31
N GLU A 584 -14.53 16.46 20.44
CA GLU A 584 -13.27 16.92 19.86
C GLU A 584 -12.08 16.13 20.42
N ALA A 585 -11.98 15.99 21.73
CA ALA A 585 -10.89 15.22 22.34
C ALA A 585 -10.86 13.78 21.80
N ASP A 586 -12.01 13.13 21.68
CA ASP A 586 -12.10 11.76 21.18
C ASP A 586 -11.74 11.62 19.70
N LEU A 587 -12.14 12.58 18.86
CA LEU A 587 -11.72 12.65 17.46
C LEU A 587 -10.20 12.77 17.35
N LEU A 588 -9.61 13.72 18.09
CA LEU A 588 -8.16 13.95 18.07
C LEU A 588 -7.39 12.73 18.56
N LYS A 589 -7.80 12.10 19.68
CA LYS A 589 -7.16 10.90 20.25
C LYS A 589 -7.24 9.68 19.33
N SER A 590 -8.29 9.59 18.52
CA SER A 590 -8.55 8.44 17.64
C SER A 590 -8.04 8.63 16.20
N ASP A 591 -7.43 9.77 15.90
CA ASP A 591 -6.87 10.05 14.58
C ASP A 591 -5.76 9.05 14.23
N ALA A 592 -5.81 8.50 13.01
CA ALA A 592 -4.83 7.53 12.55
C ALA A 592 -3.45 8.14 12.24
N CYS A 593 -3.40 9.46 12.04
CA CYS A 593 -2.24 10.22 11.59
C CYS A 593 -2.02 11.42 12.53
N PRO A 594 -1.56 11.20 13.78
CA PRO A 594 -1.46 12.23 14.80
C PRO A 594 -0.48 13.34 14.44
N ARG A 595 -0.86 14.61 14.64
CA ARG A 595 -0.06 15.78 14.24
C ARG A 595 0.12 16.78 15.38
N ALA A 596 1.07 17.70 15.23
CA ALA A 596 1.31 18.76 16.21
C ALA A 596 0.04 19.56 16.60
N PRO A 597 -0.86 19.97 15.68
CA PRO A 597 -2.10 20.66 16.07
C PRO A 597 -3.04 19.80 16.91
N HIS A 598 -3.01 18.47 16.74
CA HIS A 598 -3.82 17.57 17.55
C HIS A 598 -3.27 17.51 18.98
N LEU A 599 -1.96 17.30 19.11
CA LEU A 599 -1.28 17.23 20.39
C LEU A 599 -1.38 18.56 21.17
N ASP A 600 -1.17 19.69 20.49
CA ASP A 600 -1.30 21.03 21.07
C ASP A 600 -2.70 21.25 21.69
N ARG A 601 -3.76 20.92 20.95
CA ARG A 601 -5.14 20.99 21.46
C ARG A 601 -5.39 20.05 22.64
N LEU A 602 -4.86 18.83 22.60
CA LEU A 602 -4.99 17.88 23.71
C LEU A 602 -4.24 18.33 24.98
N LEU A 603 -3.13 19.05 24.82
CA LEU A 603 -2.35 19.60 25.93
C LEU A 603 -3.02 20.84 26.54
N THR A 604 -3.54 21.73 25.69
CA THR A 604 -4.15 23.02 26.05
C THR A 604 -5.63 22.93 26.42
N ALA A 605 -6.29 21.80 26.17
CA ALA A 605 -7.65 21.55 26.61
C ALA A 605 -7.81 21.84 28.10
N LYS A 606 -8.93 22.49 28.47
CA LYS A 606 -9.26 22.92 29.85
C LYS A 606 -8.99 21.82 30.88
N ASP A 607 -9.41 20.60 30.55
CA ASP A 607 -8.98 19.40 31.23
C ASP A 607 -7.96 18.70 30.34
N SER A 608 -6.67 18.86 30.61
CA SER A 608 -5.60 18.30 29.76
C SER A 608 -5.86 16.82 29.46
N GLN A 609 -5.85 16.44 28.18
CA GLN A 609 -6.21 15.09 27.74
C GLN A 609 -5.02 14.12 27.76
N VAL A 610 -3.83 14.63 28.07
CA VAL A 610 -2.62 13.84 28.31
C VAL A 610 -2.56 13.42 29.78
N ARG A 611 -2.49 12.12 30.04
CA ARG A 611 -2.38 11.52 31.37
C ARG A 611 -0.95 11.56 31.90
N SER A 612 0.02 11.23 31.06
CA SER A 612 1.45 11.26 31.40
C SER A 612 2.33 11.24 30.16
N VAL A 613 3.56 11.73 30.30
CA VAL A 613 4.62 11.64 29.31
C VAL A 613 5.79 10.89 29.93
N SER A 614 6.31 9.85 29.25
CA SER A 614 7.46 9.09 29.74
C SER A 614 8.76 9.87 29.60
N GLN A 615 9.79 9.45 30.33
CA GLN A 615 11.15 9.88 30.04
C GLN A 615 11.56 9.41 28.63
N PRO A 616 12.45 10.16 27.95
CA PRO A 616 13.07 9.68 26.72
C PRO A 616 13.85 8.40 26.98
N VAL A 617 13.71 7.43 26.07
CA VAL A 617 14.47 6.18 26.09
C VAL A 617 15.25 6.07 24.80
N ARG A 618 16.55 5.73 24.89
CA ARG A 618 17.41 5.52 23.72
C ARG A 618 16.96 4.29 22.92
N LEU A 619 17.01 4.39 21.59
CA LEU A 619 16.84 3.26 20.67
C LEU A 619 18.11 3.06 19.80
N PRO A 620 18.58 1.80 19.62
CA PRO A 620 18.15 0.59 20.32
C PRO A 620 18.47 0.68 21.82
N ALA A 621 17.85 -0.19 22.63
CA ALA A 621 17.98 -0.15 24.08
C ALA A 621 19.47 -0.23 24.48
N ALA A 622 19.88 0.64 25.42
CA ALA A 622 21.27 0.72 25.84
C ALA A 622 21.73 -0.61 26.45
N THR A 623 22.80 -1.20 25.91
CA THR A 623 23.59 -2.16 26.68
C THR A 623 24.32 -1.40 27.80
N ARG A 624 24.82 -2.10 28.82
CA ARG A 624 25.40 -1.48 30.03
C ARG A 624 26.47 -0.41 29.75
N ASN A 625 27.11 -0.46 28.58
CA ASN A 625 28.20 0.43 28.15
C ASN A 625 27.83 1.42 27.03
N ASP A 626 26.59 1.46 26.54
CA ASP A 626 26.19 2.21 25.34
C ASP A 626 25.04 3.21 25.61
N ARG A 627 25.33 4.22 26.43
CA ARG A 627 24.33 5.25 26.83
C ARG A 627 24.15 6.36 25.79
N TYR A 628 25.05 6.47 24.82
CA TYR A 628 25.02 7.51 23.80
C TYR A 628 24.28 7.02 22.56
N GLY A 629 23.32 7.78 22.06
CA GLY A 629 22.57 7.42 20.86
C GLY A 629 22.09 8.64 20.09
N THR A 630 21.60 8.41 18.88
CA THR A 630 21.04 9.45 18.01
C THR A 630 19.53 9.33 17.82
N LEU A 631 18.90 8.30 18.38
CA LEU A 631 17.47 8.05 18.31
C LEU A 631 16.90 7.78 19.71
N PHE A 632 15.81 8.46 20.03
CA PHE A 632 15.11 8.32 21.30
C PHE A 632 13.60 8.29 21.11
N GLU A 633 12.92 7.66 22.07
CA GLU A 633 11.46 7.50 22.09
C GLU A 633 10.88 8.06 23.40
N MET A 634 9.80 8.83 23.31
CA MET A 634 8.94 9.19 24.44
C MET A 634 7.52 8.70 24.18
N ARG A 635 6.83 8.23 25.23
CA ARG A 635 5.43 7.78 25.17
C ARG A 635 4.51 8.82 25.79
N ILE A 636 3.43 9.14 25.09
CA ILE A 636 2.36 10.04 25.54
C ILE A 636 1.13 9.18 25.83
N GLU A 637 0.85 8.99 27.12
CA GLU A 637 -0.33 8.29 27.59
C GLU A 637 -1.53 9.24 27.55
N LEU A 638 -2.56 8.89 26.78
CA LEU A 638 -3.78 9.68 26.61
C LEU A 638 -4.85 9.23 27.63
N LYS A 639 -5.75 10.15 27.99
CA LYS A 639 -6.96 9.80 28.74
C LYS A 639 -7.88 8.92 27.89
N ARG A 640 -8.71 8.12 28.57
CA ARG A 640 -9.74 7.29 27.91
C ARG A 640 -10.67 8.14 27.06
N LEU A 641 -11.29 7.51 26.06
CA LEU A 641 -12.38 8.13 25.30
C LEU A 641 -13.59 8.40 26.23
N SER A 642 -14.50 9.27 25.79
CA SER A 642 -15.71 9.61 26.54
C SER A 642 -16.62 8.40 26.80
N ASP A 643 -16.56 7.37 25.95
CA ASP A 643 -17.23 6.08 26.12
C ASP A 643 -16.48 5.09 27.04
N GLY A 644 -15.33 5.50 27.59
CA GLY A 644 -14.52 4.69 28.51
C GLY A 644 -13.51 3.76 27.85
N ARG A 645 -13.46 3.67 26.52
CA ARG A 645 -12.44 2.88 25.80
C ARG A 645 -11.03 3.43 26.06
N ARG A 646 -10.05 2.54 26.11
CA ARG A 646 -8.63 2.91 26.18
C ARG A 646 -8.16 3.38 24.81
N VAL A 647 -7.22 4.31 24.82
CA VAL A 647 -6.55 4.81 23.62
C VAL A 647 -5.11 4.35 23.69
N GLU A 648 -4.59 3.84 22.58
CA GLU A 648 -3.17 3.51 22.47
C GLU A 648 -2.32 4.79 22.64
N PRO A 649 -1.17 4.71 23.30
CA PRO A 649 -0.33 5.88 23.50
C PRO A 649 0.20 6.40 22.17
N TRP A 650 0.47 7.70 22.12
CA TRP A 650 1.25 8.26 21.03
C TRP A 650 2.73 8.20 21.35
N VAL A 651 3.54 8.16 20.31
CA VAL A 651 4.98 7.99 20.42
C VAL A 651 5.67 9.16 19.74
N VAL A 652 6.62 9.77 20.45
CA VAL A 652 7.49 10.82 19.91
C VAL A 652 8.86 10.22 19.67
N HIS A 653 9.29 10.26 18.43
CA HIS A 653 10.64 9.89 18.02
C HIS A 653 11.49 11.14 17.88
N ILE A 654 12.67 11.12 18.49
CA ILE A 654 13.60 12.24 18.54
C ILE A 654 14.90 11.77 17.89
N HIS A 655 15.27 12.43 16.79
CA HIS A 655 16.53 12.19 16.08
C HIS A 655 17.49 13.35 16.33
N THR A 656 18.73 13.06 16.72
CA THR A 656 19.77 14.06 16.97
C THR A 656 20.90 13.96 15.93
N HIS A 657 21.58 15.09 15.68
CA HIS A 657 22.73 15.13 14.76
C HIS A 657 23.93 14.36 15.32
N GLU A 658 24.17 14.50 16.62
CA GLU A 658 25.29 13.89 17.32
C GLU A 658 24.79 12.91 18.39
N PRO A 659 25.56 11.84 18.70
CA PRO A 659 25.25 10.96 19.81
C PRO A 659 25.15 11.73 21.14
N THR A 660 24.06 11.53 21.86
CA THR A 660 23.79 12.17 23.16
C THR A 660 23.19 11.17 24.14
N THR A 661 23.00 11.52 25.40
CA THR A 661 22.23 10.70 26.35
C THR A 661 20.78 11.17 26.41
N ALA A 662 19.89 10.29 26.89
CA ALA A 662 18.46 10.58 27.04
C ALA A 662 18.20 11.74 28.00
N GLU A 663 19.00 11.84 29.08
CA GLU A 663 18.88 12.88 30.10
C GLU A 663 19.29 14.25 29.57
N ALA A 664 20.23 14.30 28.62
CA ALA A 664 20.71 15.55 28.06
C ALA A 664 19.74 16.20 27.06
N LEU A 665 18.77 15.45 26.52
CA LEU A 665 17.88 15.91 25.45
C LEU A 665 17.11 17.19 25.80
N CYS A 666 16.63 17.32 27.03
CA CYS A 666 15.84 18.49 27.46
C CYS A 666 16.66 19.79 27.51
N THR A 667 18.00 19.69 27.49
CA THR A 667 18.92 20.84 27.52
C THR A 667 19.50 21.18 26.15
N LYS A 668 19.22 20.36 25.11
CA LYS A 668 19.75 20.57 23.77
C LYS A 668 19.02 21.72 23.08
N PRO A 669 19.73 22.56 22.32
CA PRO A 669 19.10 23.60 21.51
C PRO A 669 18.32 22.97 20.33
N PRO A 670 17.31 23.66 19.76
CA PRO A 670 16.51 23.15 18.65
C PRO A 670 17.32 22.63 17.45
N GLU A 671 18.46 23.24 17.18
CA GLU A 671 19.37 22.92 16.06
C GLU A 671 20.11 21.58 16.27
N ALA A 672 20.10 21.02 17.48
CA ALA A 672 20.68 19.71 17.76
C ALA A 672 19.82 18.55 17.24
N PHE A 673 18.56 18.80 16.90
CA PHE A 673 17.60 17.80 16.44
C PHE A 673 17.51 17.78 14.91
N VAL A 674 17.72 16.61 14.31
CA VAL A 674 17.53 16.37 12.87
C VAL A 674 16.05 16.35 12.54
N ALA A 675 15.27 15.66 13.37
CA ALA A 675 13.84 15.48 13.19
C ALA A 675 13.21 15.08 14.52
N VAL A 676 11.99 15.55 14.75
CA VAL A 676 11.15 15.12 15.86
C VAL A 676 9.75 14.88 15.31
N HIS A 677 9.24 13.66 15.45
CA HIS A 677 7.94 13.31 14.88
C HIS A 677 7.08 12.46 15.79
N LEU A 678 5.78 12.70 15.69
CA LEU A 678 4.71 11.99 16.32
C LEU A 678 4.26 10.82 15.45
N LYS A 679 4.07 9.68 16.10
CA LYS A 679 3.54 8.45 15.51
C LYS A 679 2.49 7.84 16.41
N THR A 680 1.62 7.03 15.82
CA THR A 680 0.81 6.09 16.59
C THR A 680 1.69 4.99 17.19
N PHE A 681 1.20 4.31 18.24
CA PHE A 681 1.91 3.17 18.82
C PHE A 681 2.21 2.08 17.78
N TRP A 682 1.28 1.85 16.86
CA TRP A 682 1.39 0.87 15.78
C TRP A 682 2.47 1.21 14.75
N GLU A 683 2.61 2.47 14.40
CA GLU A 683 3.57 2.91 13.36
C GLU A 683 4.99 3.17 13.88
N LYS A 684 5.19 3.08 15.20
CA LYS A 684 6.44 3.52 15.83
C LYS A 684 7.66 2.79 15.26
N ASN A 685 7.58 1.47 15.09
CA ASN A 685 8.67 0.64 14.56
C ASN A 685 8.70 0.60 13.02
N LEU A 686 7.69 1.16 12.35
CA LEU A 686 7.65 1.17 10.89
C LEU A 686 8.60 2.26 10.35
N GLY A 687 9.50 1.82 9.47
CA GLY A 687 10.55 2.65 8.89
C GLY A 687 10.51 2.66 7.36
N ARG A 688 11.57 3.23 6.76
CA ARG A 688 11.72 3.27 5.29
C ARG A 688 11.76 1.87 4.67
N LYS A 689 12.43 0.92 5.33
CA LYS A 689 12.52 -0.47 4.85
C LYS A 689 11.15 -1.15 4.79
N TRP A 690 10.30 -0.93 5.80
CA TRP A 690 8.90 -1.40 5.73
C TRP A 690 8.15 -0.79 4.55
N GLU A 691 8.29 0.52 4.29
CA GLU A 691 7.63 1.15 3.13
C GLU A 691 8.12 0.56 1.80
N GLU A 692 9.41 0.24 1.71
CA GLU A 692 10.00 -0.42 0.54
C GLU A 692 9.43 -1.83 0.35
N VAL A 693 9.33 -2.62 1.42
CA VAL A 693 8.74 -3.97 1.40
C VAL A 693 7.26 -3.92 1.00
N MET A 694 6.49 -3.01 1.58
CA MET A 694 5.08 -2.85 1.25
C MET A 694 4.86 -2.43 -0.20
N ARG A 695 5.71 -1.53 -0.72
CA ARG A 695 5.69 -1.16 -2.13
C ARG A 695 6.04 -2.35 -3.03
N ALA A 696 6.98 -3.20 -2.62
CA ALA A 696 7.32 -4.44 -3.33
C ALA A 696 6.16 -5.44 -3.38
N LEU A 697 5.37 -5.54 -2.30
CA LEU A 697 4.12 -6.30 -2.26
C LEU A 697 2.97 -5.70 -3.10
N GLY A 698 3.17 -4.53 -3.72
CA GLY A 698 2.15 -3.87 -4.55
C GLY A 698 1.31 -2.81 -3.81
N TYR A 699 1.62 -2.50 -2.55
CA TYR A 699 1.01 -1.39 -1.81
C TYR A 699 1.77 -0.10 -2.07
N ALA A 700 1.61 0.46 -3.28
CA ALA A 700 2.36 1.62 -3.76
C ALA A 700 2.24 2.87 -2.85
N ASP A 701 1.08 3.06 -2.23
CA ASP A 701 0.78 4.19 -1.35
C ASP A 701 1.16 3.94 0.12
N ALA A 702 1.74 2.78 0.44
CA ALA A 702 2.16 2.45 1.80
C ALA A 702 3.24 3.44 2.28
N ARG A 703 2.86 4.25 3.26
CA ARG A 703 3.72 5.27 3.85
C ARG A 703 3.49 5.33 5.34
N VAL A 704 4.57 5.37 6.10
CA VAL A 704 4.50 5.57 7.55
C VAL A 704 4.24 7.04 7.82
N HIS A 705 3.20 7.32 8.60
CA HIS A 705 2.94 8.68 9.04
C HIS A 705 4.05 9.18 9.98
N ARG A 706 4.46 10.43 9.80
CA ARG A 706 5.50 11.10 10.61
C ARG A 706 5.04 12.54 10.85
N GLY A 707 4.30 12.79 11.92
CA GLY A 707 3.77 14.12 12.23
C GLY A 707 4.84 15.02 12.84
N PRO A 708 5.39 16.02 12.14
CA PRO A 708 6.50 16.82 12.66
C PRO A 708 6.09 17.60 13.91
N ILE A 709 6.98 17.67 14.89
CA ILE A 709 6.84 18.41 16.14
C ILE A 709 7.88 19.53 16.17
N GLY A 710 7.43 20.76 16.43
CA GLY A 710 8.33 21.91 16.61
C GLY A 710 8.92 22.01 18.02
N ALA A 711 9.96 22.83 18.17
CA ALA A 711 10.70 22.99 19.42
C ALA A 711 9.81 23.38 20.64
N THR A 712 8.84 24.27 20.45
CA THR A 712 7.92 24.70 21.54
C THR A 712 7.16 23.51 22.12
N LEU A 713 6.53 22.72 21.26
CA LEU A 713 5.72 21.57 21.67
C LEU A 713 6.59 20.46 22.28
N LEU A 714 7.80 20.24 21.76
CA LEU A 714 8.77 19.34 22.37
C LEU A 714 9.19 19.80 23.77
N GLY A 715 9.42 21.11 23.97
CA GLY A 715 9.73 21.69 25.27
C GLY A 715 8.60 21.47 26.29
N GLU A 716 7.35 21.63 25.87
CA GLU A 716 6.18 21.32 26.72
C GLU A 716 6.11 19.84 27.11
N LEU A 717 6.47 18.94 26.20
CA LEU A 717 6.55 17.51 26.50
C LEU A 717 7.63 17.21 27.54
N PHE A 718 8.84 17.78 27.38
CA PHE A 718 9.91 17.64 28.38
C PHE A 718 9.49 18.16 29.76
N ALA A 719 8.82 19.30 29.82
CA ALA A 719 8.31 19.86 31.09
C ALA A 719 7.27 18.98 31.79
N ARG A 720 6.61 18.08 31.06
CA ARG A 720 5.58 17.15 31.56
C ARG A 720 6.11 15.76 31.90
N VAL A 721 7.39 15.50 31.64
CA VAL A 721 8.05 14.26 32.03
C VAL A 721 8.02 14.16 33.56
N LYS A 722 7.42 13.10 34.10
CA LYS A 722 7.48 12.88 35.55
C LYS A 722 8.90 12.48 35.96
N PRO A 723 9.47 13.06 37.03
CA PRO A 723 10.68 12.50 37.63
C PRO A 723 10.36 11.09 38.09
N SER A 724 11.27 10.15 37.84
CA SER A 724 11.16 8.77 38.30
C SER A 724 10.91 8.79 39.80
N GLY A 725 9.73 8.37 40.24
CA GLY A 725 9.44 8.24 41.66
C GLY A 725 10.45 7.29 42.27
N ASP A 726 11.21 7.82 43.23
CA ASP A 726 12.17 7.10 44.05
C ASP A 726 11.43 5.94 44.74
N GLN A 727 11.54 4.72 44.21
CA GLN A 727 11.23 3.50 44.96
C GLN A 727 12.36 3.27 45.96
N ARG A 728 12.58 4.21 46.88
CA ARG A 728 13.26 3.91 48.14
C ARG A 728 12.19 3.48 49.11
N VAL A 729 12.17 2.17 49.31
CA VAL A 729 11.56 1.46 50.42
C VAL A 729 11.67 2.30 51.70
N SER A 730 10.56 2.89 52.13
CA SER A 730 10.38 3.34 53.51
C SER A 730 10.21 2.09 54.38
N SER A 731 11.32 1.44 54.70
CA SER A 731 11.43 0.58 55.87
C SER A 731 11.91 1.46 57.01
N SER A 732 11.00 1.94 57.87
CA SER A 732 11.21 2.31 59.29
C SER A 732 9.96 3.01 59.83
N GLY A 733 9.30 2.38 60.82
CA GLY A 733 8.20 2.97 61.60
C GLY A 733 7.01 2.05 61.72
#